data_AF-A0AAN6MPB2-F1
#
_entry.id   AF-A0AAN6MPB2-F1
#
_cell.length_a   1.000
_cell.length_b   1.000
_cell.length_c   1.000
_cell.angle_alpha   90.00
_cell.angle_beta   90.00
_cell.angle_gamma   90.00
#
_symmetry.space_group_name_H-M   'P 1'
#
loop_
_entity.id
_entity.type
_entity.pdbx_description
1 polymer ?
#
loop_
_entity_poly.entity_id
_entity_poly.type
_entity_poly.pdbx_seq_one_letter_code
_entity_poly.pdbx_strand_id
1 'polypeptide(L)'
;RYSAYNTAHDAVYDGWSEPLILAQIRDALLNPGQPTPPPTTTMADFVQHVTATDSTAMRAFWETELRGATGPQFPRVPSRDFLPTPSAMLNHFIPLPPTTQSLPFTLATLVRGAWALVASSHSQNPDVVFGETLTGRDIPLRGVASVVGPLIATVPIRVRVDRAAKVADYLAAIQRGVLGRAPYQHMGMQNIRRVSRNAQYACEAPAGLVIQPAPEYGVGAEMGFEIGDVVKEAVHFNPYPLMLACGIEKGGLRVCASFDSSLVGVETMGRVLAQLERVCLEIGRDLDRAVGEVPCVGAAELGQIWGWNREPPLCLGASGRLQVAGTVKTGSVFNPRAVVPWVCGLENPAVLAPIGCPGELWLEGAFLSGDDVVESPAWLLAGSEEHAGRAAKTQPTGDIVTLQEDGSLVFLGRKGENSSGQGYATDAAELEGHFQAYLPASVRAIATSTGSREAGMVVFLETPEGFSKETAIQVLQQAHIILGSTTTICAAIPADLVAALKRLDKFIQNSLASHLAPSAYVVLDKLPAQEHDVDRGLLQQLVSQLPENILTQLRDGLRKAWAANVATGPQTATTAAENILRSSWADILGLETHQIDTDDNFFRLGGDSVLAMKLVSRLRAQGHGLTVADIFRHMRLGDAAKVLKVDQFKVAEEKAVAQCTPSYPPLSLLSAVDKPQFVADNVRPKHMAALRHPRAPSYAYHTT
;
A
#
# COMPACT_ATOMS: atom_id res chain seq x y z
N ARG A 1 35.37 -32.44 1.55
CA ARG A 1 34.35 -31.38 1.71
C ARG A 1 33.14 -31.83 0.91
N TYR A 2 32.03 -32.10 1.59
CA TYR A 2 30.76 -32.41 0.94
C TYR A 2 29.95 -31.11 0.89
N SER A 3 29.29 -30.85 -0.23
CA SER A 3 28.29 -29.79 -0.34
C SER A 3 26.93 -30.47 -0.40
N ALA A 4 26.07 -30.19 0.56
CA ALA A 4 24.69 -30.67 0.58
C ALA A 4 23.77 -29.52 0.15
N TYR A 5 22.85 -29.81 -0.76
CA TYR A 5 21.87 -28.85 -1.25
C TYR A 5 20.48 -29.37 -0.90
N ASN A 6 19.68 -28.54 -0.24
CA ASN A 6 18.27 -28.80 -0.05
C ASN A 6 17.48 -27.98 -1.07
N THR A 7 16.46 -28.59 -1.69
CA THR A 7 15.54 -27.90 -2.57
C THR A 7 14.16 -28.44 -2.29
N ALA A 8 13.29 -27.56 -1.82
CA ALA A 8 11.89 -27.85 -1.55
C ALA A 8 11.03 -26.75 -2.19
N HIS A 9 9.76 -27.05 -2.42
CA HIS A 9 8.80 -26.05 -2.89
C HIS A 9 8.13 -25.40 -1.68
N ASP A 10 7.87 -24.10 -1.70
CA ASP A 10 7.19 -23.35 -0.61
C ASP A 10 5.76 -23.86 -0.28
N ALA A 11 5.25 -24.82 -1.07
CA ALA A 11 3.98 -25.50 -0.79
C ALA A 11 4.11 -26.57 0.31
N VAL A 12 5.33 -26.94 0.71
CA VAL A 12 5.59 -28.00 1.70
C VAL A 12 6.41 -27.55 2.92
N TYR A 13 6.90 -26.30 2.93
CA TYR A 13 7.61 -25.72 4.08
C TYR A 13 7.48 -24.19 4.11
N ASP A 14 7.90 -23.58 5.21
CA ASP A 14 8.04 -22.14 5.41
C ASP A 14 9.31 -21.85 6.22
N GLY A 15 9.69 -20.57 6.36
CA GLY A 15 10.88 -20.17 7.12
C GLY A 15 10.86 -20.57 8.60
N TRP A 16 9.69 -20.89 9.16
CA TRP A 16 9.59 -21.42 10.53
C TRP A 16 9.87 -22.92 10.60
N SER A 17 9.34 -23.70 9.65
CA SER A 17 9.45 -25.15 9.64
C SER A 17 10.79 -25.66 9.09
N GLU A 18 11.53 -24.86 8.32
CA GLU A 18 12.85 -25.24 7.84
C GLU A 18 13.85 -25.57 8.96
N PRO A 19 14.07 -24.73 9.99
CA PRO A 19 14.90 -25.10 11.13
C PRO A 19 14.45 -26.37 11.86
N LEU A 20 13.13 -26.64 11.90
CA LEU A 20 12.58 -27.87 12.48
C LEU A 20 12.97 -29.10 11.65
N ILE A 21 12.90 -29.01 10.32
CA ILE A 21 13.33 -30.06 9.41
C ILE A 21 14.84 -30.33 9.58
N LEU A 22 15.65 -29.26 9.62
CA LEU A 22 17.10 -29.37 9.81
C LEU A 22 17.46 -29.99 11.17
N ALA A 23 16.74 -29.65 12.23
CA ALA A 23 16.91 -30.28 13.55
C ALA A 23 16.59 -31.78 13.51
N GLN A 24 15.52 -32.19 12.83
CA GLN A 24 15.19 -33.62 12.68
C GLN A 24 16.26 -34.37 11.88
N ILE A 25 16.79 -33.75 10.82
CA ILE A 25 17.90 -34.32 10.04
C ILE A 25 19.15 -34.46 10.93
N ARG A 26 19.47 -33.43 11.71
CA ARG A 26 20.58 -33.47 12.68
C ARG A 26 20.44 -34.64 13.63
N ASP A 27 19.30 -34.75 14.28
CA ASP A 27 19.08 -35.72 15.34
C ASP A 27 19.13 -37.15 14.78
N ALA A 28 18.60 -37.36 13.56
CA ALA A 28 18.68 -38.63 12.85
C ALA A 28 20.11 -39.01 12.43
N LEU A 29 20.96 -38.02 12.09
CA LEU A 29 22.36 -38.26 11.74
C LEU A 29 23.23 -38.54 12.97
N LEU A 30 22.99 -37.85 14.08
CA LEU A 30 23.74 -38.00 15.32
C LEU A 30 23.33 -39.25 16.11
N ASN A 31 22.07 -39.67 16.02
CA ASN A 31 21.52 -40.81 16.76
C ASN A 31 20.96 -41.89 15.81
N PRO A 32 21.81 -42.52 14.98
CA PRO A 32 21.35 -43.51 14.02
C PRO A 32 20.68 -44.69 14.74
N GLY A 33 19.43 -44.99 14.37
CA GLY A 33 18.65 -46.10 14.91
C GLY A 33 17.69 -45.75 16.06
N GLN A 34 17.69 -44.50 16.55
CA GLN A 34 16.62 -44.03 17.44
C GLN A 34 15.47 -43.42 16.62
N PRO A 35 14.23 -43.92 16.75
CA PRO A 35 13.09 -43.33 16.05
C PRO A 35 12.83 -41.91 16.59
N THR A 36 12.67 -40.96 15.68
CA THR A 36 12.20 -39.62 16.03
C THR A 36 10.80 -39.73 16.63
N PRO A 37 10.51 -39.05 17.76
CA PRO A 37 9.17 -39.05 18.33
C PRO A 37 8.16 -38.55 17.29
N PRO A 38 6.97 -39.17 17.17
CA PRO A 38 5.94 -38.66 16.28
C PRO A 38 5.54 -37.23 16.73
N PRO A 39 5.25 -36.33 15.78
CA PRO A 39 4.84 -34.98 16.12
C PRO A 39 3.52 -35.03 16.91
N THR A 40 3.41 -34.21 17.95
CA THR A 40 2.19 -34.11 18.77
C THR A 40 1.01 -33.52 18.02
N THR A 41 1.28 -32.73 16.98
CA THR A 41 0.31 -32.01 16.17
C THR A 41 0.77 -32.08 14.72
N THR A 42 -0.14 -32.39 13.81
CA THR A 42 0.15 -32.59 12.40
C THR A 42 -0.44 -31.49 11.52
N MET A 43 -0.04 -31.44 10.25
CA MET A 43 -0.68 -30.58 9.25
C MET A 43 -2.17 -30.92 9.07
N ALA A 44 -2.57 -32.19 9.25
CA ALA A 44 -3.98 -32.58 9.17
C ALA A 44 -4.81 -31.96 10.30
N ASP A 45 -4.27 -31.90 11.51
CA ASP A 45 -4.92 -31.24 12.65
C ASP A 45 -5.08 -29.74 12.42
N PHE A 46 -4.08 -29.11 11.81
CA PHE A 46 -4.15 -27.71 11.39
C PHE A 46 -5.24 -27.48 10.33
N VAL A 47 -5.29 -28.29 9.27
CA VAL A 47 -6.33 -28.19 8.23
C VAL A 47 -7.72 -28.40 8.83
N GLN A 48 -7.88 -29.37 9.74
CA GLN A 48 -9.13 -29.60 10.44
C GLN A 48 -9.54 -28.38 11.29
N HIS A 49 -8.59 -27.77 12.01
CA HIS A 49 -8.82 -26.57 12.81
C HIS A 49 -9.29 -25.39 11.95
N VAL A 50 -8.57 -25.08 10.86
CA VAL A 50 -8.92 -23.99 9.94
C VAL A 50 -10.28 -24.23 9.29
N THR A 51 -10.57 -25.47 8.86
CA THR A 51 -11.86 -25.82 8.22
C THR A 51 -13.03 -25.77 9.20
N ALA A 52 -12.78 -26.05 10.49
CA ALA A 52 -13.80 -25.99 11.54
C ALA A 52 -14.08 -24.56 12.05
N THR A 53 -13.31 -23.56 11.62
CA THR A 53 -13.50 -22.17 12.03
C THR A 53 -14.80 -21.60 11.45
N ASP A 54 -15.59 -20.89 12.26
CA ASP A 54 -16.88 -20.34 11.85
C ASP A 54 -16.71 -19.28 10.73
N SER A 55 -17.14 -19.65 9.52
CA SER A 55 -17.08 -18.79 8.34
C SER A 55 -17.90 -17.50 8.45
N THR A 56 -18.99 -17.51 9.21
CA THR A 56 -19.85 -16.33 9.41
C THR A 56 -19.16 -15.34 10.34
N ALA A 57 -18.66 -15.82 11.48
CA ALA A 57 -17.88 -15.02 12.42
C ALA A 57 -16.62 -14.45 11.76
N MET A 58 -15.91 -15.26 10.98
CA MET A 58 -14.73 -14.85 10.22
C MET A 58 -15.04 -13.73 9.22
N ARG A 59 -16.14 -13.84 8.45
CA ARG A 59 -16.56 -12.78 7.52
C ARG A 59 -16.93 -11.49 8.25
N ALA A 60 -17.70 -11.59 9.33
CA ALA A 60 -18.12 -10.44 10.13
C ALA A 60 -16.94 -9.72 10.80
N PHE A 61 -15.92 -10.48 11.25
CA PHE A 61 -14.68 -9.93 11.78
C PHE A 61 -13.98 -9.06 10.73
N TRP A 62 -13.69 -9.61 9.55
CA TRP A 62 -12.96 -8.89 8.49
C TRP A 62 -13.75 -7.70 7.94
N GLU A 63 -15.08 -7.80 7.86
CA GLU A 63 -15.94 -6.68 7.47
C GLU A 63 -15.87 -5.53 8.47
N THR A 64 -15.80 -5.84 9.77
CA THR A 64 -15.71 -4.84 10.85
C THR A 64 -14.31 -4.23 10.91
N GLU A 65 -13.27 -5.06 10.89
CA GLU A 65 -11.87 -4.66 10.99
C GLU A 65 -11.47 -3.69 9.87
N LEU A 66 -11.91 -3.99 8.63
CA LEU A 66 -11.52 -3.24 7.44
C LEU A 66 -12.54 -2.17 7.03
N ARG A 67 -13.57 -1.91 7.84
CA ARG A 67 -14.62 -0.92 7.51
C ARG A 67 -14.05 0.48 7.34
N GLY A 68 -14.19 1.06 6.15
CA GLY A 68 -13.63 2.39 5.86
C GLY A 68 -12.10 2.41 5.79
N ALA A 69 -11.45 1.26 5.57
CA ALA A 69 -10.02 1.19 5.27
C ALA A 69 -9.75 1.76 3.86
N THR A 70 -9.78 3.08 3.77
CA THR A 70 -9.67 3.87 2.55
C THR A 70 -8.73 5.04 2.80
N GLY A 71 -8.14 5.57 1.73
CA GLY A 71 -7.23 6.72 1.80
C GLY A 71 -5.88 6.43 1.16
N PRO A 72 -5.07 7.46 0.94
CA PRO A 72 -3.73 7.29 0.40
C PRO A 72 -2.88 6.46 1.36
N GLN A 73 -2.04 5.59 0.79
CA GLN A 73 -1.11 4.72 1.49
C GLN A 73 0.30 4.96 0.96
N PHE A 74 1.31 4.65 1.77
CA PHE A 74 2.70 4.77 1.37
C PHE A 74 3.27 3.42 0.91
N PRO A 75 4.01 3.35 -0.23
CA PRO A 75 4.23 4.42 -1.20
C PRO A 75 2.99 4.71 -2.04
N ARG A 76 2.86 5.96 -2.53
CA ARG A 76 1.78 6.31 -3.46
C ARG A 76 2.01 5.57 -4.78
N VAL A 77 1.00 4.85 -5.24
CA VAL A 77 1.02 4.17 -6.55
C VAL A 77 0.21 4.99 -7.56
N PRO A 78 0.62 5.02 -8.84
CA PRO A 78 -0.05 5.83 -9.86
C PRO A 78 -1.42 5.28 -10.27
N SER A 79 -1.66 3.99 -10.08
CA SER A 79 -2.96 3.36 -10.32
C SER A 79 -3.06 2.04 -9.56
N ARG A 80 -4.28 1.54 -9.34
CA ARG A 80 -4.53 0.22 -8.74
C ARG A 80 -4.14 -0.93 -9.67
N ASP A 81 -3.97 -0.67 -10.96
CA ASP A 81 -3.54 -1.65 -11.95
C ASP A 81 -2.01 -1.67 -12.11
N PHE A 82 -1.30 -0.85 -11.32
CA PHE A 82 0.14 -0.80 -11.29
C PHE A 82 0.73 -2.16 -10.87
N LEU A 83 1.63 -2.69 -11.70
CA LEU A 83 2.39 -3.89 -11.39
C LEU A 83 3.75 -3.46 -10.83
N PRO A 84 4.05 -3.74 -9.55
CA PRO A 84 5.30 -3.33 -8.94
C PRO A 84 6.49 -4.06 -9.55
N THR A 85 7.61 -3.34 -9.65
CA THR A 85 8.91 -3.86 -10.04
C THR A 85 9.95 -3.52 -8.97
N PRO A 86 10.00 -4.26 -7.85
CA PRO A 86 11.01 -4.06 -6.82
C PRO A 86 12.40 -4.18 -7.43
N SER A 87 13.07 -3.04 -7.56
CA SER A 87 14.30 -2.86 -8.35
C SER A 87 15.50 -2.49 -7.49
N ALA A 88 15.27 -2.13 -6.24
CA ALA A 88 16.29 -1.78 -5.27
C ALA A 88 16.06 -2.48 -3.93
N MET A 89 17.14 -2.63 -3.17
CA MET A 89 17.14 -3.21 -1.83
C MET A 89 18.09 -2.45 -0.91
N LEU A 90 17.66 -2.16 0.32
CA LEU A 90 18.47 -1.55 1.35
C LEU A 90 18.41 -2.37 2.64
N ASN A 91 19.55 -2.51 3.31
CA ASN A 91 19.65 -3.14 4.63
C ASN A 91 19.95 -2.07 5.66
N HIS A 92 19.28 -2.14 6.81
CA HIS A 92 19.43 -1.21 7.92
C HIS A 92 19.40 -1.97 9.24
N PHE A 93 20.24 -1.59 10.20
CA PHE A 93 20.25 -2.20 11.52
C PHE A 93 19.86 -1.16 12.56
N ILE A 94 18.85 -1.49 13.36
CA ILE A 94 18.29 -0.64 14.41
C ILE A 94 18.78 -1.18 15.77
N PRO A 95 19.70 -0.48 16.44
CA PRO A 95 20.21 -0.92 17.74
C PRO A 95 19.18 -0.68 18.84
N LEU A 96 18.59 -1.74 19.40
CA LEU A 96 17.56 -1.59 20.44
C LEU A 96 18.18 -1.61 21.84
N PRO A 97 17.90 -0.61 22.70
CA PRO A 97 18.45 -0.59 24.05
C PRO A 97 17.88 -1.75 24.90
N PRO A 98 18.61 -2.22 25.93
CA PRO A 98 18.13 -3.28 26.82
C PRO A 98 16.79 -2.95 27.49
N THR A 99 16.52 -1.66 27.74
CA THR A 99 15.25 -1.18 28.30
C THR A 99 14.04 -1.54 27.45
N THR A 100 14.20 -1.70 26.13
CA THR A 100 13.10 -2.12 25.24
C THR A 100 12.56 -3.51 25.60
N GLN A 101 13.39 -4.38 26.19
CA GLN A 101 12.97 -5.71 26.65
C GLN A 101 12.08 -5.66 27.91
N SER A 102 12.09 -4.55 28.64
CA SER A 102 11.29 -4.36 29.86
C SER A 102 9.88 -3.80 29.58
N LEU A 103 9.60 -3.46 28.32
CA LEU A 103 8.30 -2.94 27.92
C LEU A 103 7.20 -4.01 28.05
N PRO A 104 5.96 -3.61 28.37
CA PRO A 104 4.83 -4.55 28.46
C PRO A 104 4.33 -5.03 27.08
N PHE A 105 5.02 -4.66 25.99
CA PHE A 105 4.64 -4.93 24.61
C PHE A 105 5.72 -5.75 23.90
N THR A 106 5.31 -6.57 22.93
CA THR A 106 6.27 -7.32 22.10
C THR A 106 7.03 -6.40 21.15
N LEU A 107 8.25 -6.80 20.76
CA LEU A 107 9.00 -6.10 19.70
C LEU A 107 8.20 -6.00 18.40
N ALA A 108 7.44 -7.04 18.05
CA ALA A 108 6.59 -7.01 16.86
C ALA A 108 5.47 -5.95 16.97
N THR A 109 4.90 -5.71 18.15
CA THR A 109 3.95 -4.61 18.39
C THR A 109 4.61 -3.26 18.19
N LEU A 110 5.83 -3.07 18.71
CA LEU A 110 6.60 -1.85 18.55
C LEU A 110 6.95 -1.56 17.08
N VAL A 111 7.37 -2.58 16.33
CA VAL A 111 7.68 -2.45 14.89
C VAL A 111 6.44 -2.07 14.09
N ARG A 112 5.29 -2.71 14.34
CA ARG A 112 4.03 -2.34 13.67
C ARG A 112 3.61 -0.90 13.96
N GLY A 113 3.72 -0.48 15.22
CA GLY A 113 3.41 0.89 15.62
C GLY A 113 4.37 1.90 15.00
N ALA A 114 5.67 1.62 15.05
CA ALA A 114 6.68 2.50 14.47
C ALA A 114 6.51 2.64 12.95
N TRP A 115 6.29 1.53 12.24
CA TRP A 115 6.04 1.54 10.80
C TRP A 115 4.78 2.33 10.45
N ALA A 116 3.68 2.12 11.17
CA ALA A 116 2.45 2.86 10.92
C ALA A 116 2.61 4.37 11.15
N LEU A 117 3.39 4.82 12.14
CA LEU A 117 3.68 6.24 12.33
C LEU A 117 4.50 6.84 11.18
N VAL A 118 5.52 6.13 10.71
CA VAL A 118 6.33 6.57 9.56
C VAL A 118 5.46 6.62 8.30
N ALA A 119 4.78 5.52 7.97
CA ALA A 119 3.91 5.43 6.81
C ALA A 119 2.81 6.49 6.81
N SER A 120 2.19 6.76 7.97
CA SER A 120 1.19 7.82 8.15
C SER A 120 1.73 9.21 7.82
N SER A 121 2.99 9.48 8.20
CA SER A 121 3.63 10.77 7.95
C SER A 121 3.96 10.97 6.46
N HIS A 122 4.30 9.90 5.74
CA HIS A 122 4.53 9.97 4.29
C HIS A 122 3.24 9.99 3.47
N SER A 123 2.20 9.27 3.91
CA SER A 123 0.91 9.22 3.21
C SER A 123 -0.05 10.36 3.58
N GLN A 124 0.25 11.11 4.66
CA GLN A 124 -0.65 12.09 5.27
C GLN A 124 -2.03 11.50 5.59
N ASN A 125 -2.03 10.23 6.00
CA ASN A 125 -3.23 9.50 6.35
C ASN A 125 -3.04 8.85 7.72
N PRO A 126 -3.89 9.18 8.73
CA PRO A 126 -3.82 8.52 10.03
C PRO A 126 -4.35 7.08 9.99
N ASP A 127 -5.03 6.64 8.92
CA ASP A 127 -5.55 5.28 8.78
C ASP A 127 -4.66 4.46 7.82
N VAL A 128 -3.62 3.84 8.39
CA VAL A 128 -2.59 3.14 7.63
C VAL A 128 -2.96 1.67 7.45
N VAL A 129 -2.80 1.16 6.24
CA VAL A 129 -2.98 -0.24 5.90
C VAL A 129 -1.73 -0.79 5.22
N PHE A 130 -1.30 -1.99 5.62
CA PHE A 130 -0.23 -2.74 4.97
C PHE A 130 -0.54 -4.23 5.01
N GLY A 131 -0.05 -4.99 4.04
CA GLY A 131 -0.07 -6.45 4.11
C GLY A 131 0.96 -6.93 5.13
N GLU A 132 0.63 -7.93 5.93
CA GLU A 132 1.60 -8.58 6.81
C GLU A 132 1.61 -10.08 6.59
N THR A 133 2.82 -10.65 6.41
CA THR A 133 3.04 -12.10 6.40
C THR A 133 3.35 -12.57 7.82
N LEU A 134 2.39 -13.29 8.40
CA LEU A 134 2.42 -13.88 9.73
C LEU A 134 2.94 -15.33 9.65
N THR A 135 3.48 -15.83 10.75
CA THR A 135 3.88 -17.24 10.87
C THR A 135 2.69 -18.19 10.91
N GLY A 136 1.52 -17.71 11.31
CA GLY A 136 0.27 -18.47 11.49
C GLY A 136 0.31 -19.49 12.63
N ARG A 137 1.25 -19.35 13.56
CA ARG A 137 1.49 -20.30 14.68
C ARG A 137 1.06 -19.75 16.04
N ASP A 138 0.34 -18.65 16.05
CA ASP A 138 -0.27 -18.01 17.21
C ASP A 138 -1.78 -18.33 17.34
N ILE A 139 -2.28 -19.29 16.55
CA ILE A 139 -3.65 -19.80 16.64
C ILE A 139 -3.88 -20.67 17.89
N PRO A 140 -5.13 -20.82 18.37
CA PRO A 140 -5.47 -21.66 19.51
C PRO A 140 -5.46 -23.17 19.17
N LEU A 141 -4.36 -23.65 18.57
CA LEU A 141 -4.10 -25.07 18.30
C LEU A 141 -2.88 -25.52 19.12
N ARG A 142 -3.11 -26.44 20.06
CA ARG A 142 -2.03 -26.96 20.92
C ARG A 142 -0.96 -27.61 20.06
N GLY A 143 0.31 -27.26 20.31
CA GLY A 143 1.46 -27.80 19.57
C GLY A 143 1.62 -27.27 18.15
N VAL A 144 0.89 -26.22 17.75
CA VAL A 144 1.00 -25.64 16.39
C VAL A 144 2.43 -25.21 16.03
N ALA A 145 3.23 -24.77 17.01
CA ALA A 145 4.61 -24.35 16.78
C ALA A 145 5.54 -25.46 16.25
N SER A 146 5.21 -26.75 16.46
CA SER A 146 6.01 -27.89 15.99
C SER A 146 5.52 -28.50 14.67
N VAL A 147 4.43 -28.00 14.09
CA VAL A 147 3.88 -28.50 12.82
C VAL A 147 4.85 -28.20 11.67
N VAL A 148 5.31 -29.22 10.96
CA VAL A 148 6.14 -29.03 9.75
C VAL A 148 5.23 -28.79 8.54
N GLY A 149 5.43 -27.65 7.87
CA GLY A 149 4.71 -27.24 6.68
C GLY A 149 4.32 -25.75 6.69
N PRO A 150 3.75 -25.24 5.59
CA PRO A 150 3.47 -23.81 5.41
C PRO A 150 2.23 -23.39 6.21
N LEU A 151 2.44 -22.78 7.37
CA LEU A 151 1.36 -22.20 8.17
C LEU A 151 1.24 -20.69 7.98
N ILE A 152 2.14 -20.11 7.18
CA ILE A 152 2.16 -18.68 6.89
C ILE A 152 0.81 -18.16 6.43
N ALA A 153 0.46 -16.97 6.92
CA ALA A 153 -0.77 -16.29 6.56
C ALA A 153 -0.43 -14.86 6.15
N THR A 154 -0.92 -14.41 4.99
CA THR A 154 -0.77 -13.01 4.58
C THR A 154 -2.13 -12.33 4.66
N VAL A 155 -2.20 -11.26 5.43
CA VAL A 155 -3.45 -10.57 5.79
C VAL A 155 -3.26 -9.05 5.78
N PRO A 156 -4.31 -8.26 5.53
CA PRO A 156 -4.22 -6.82 5.66
C PRO A 156 -4.23 -6.44 7.15
N ILE A 157 -3.34 -5.54 7.51
CA ILE A 157 -3.23 -4.95 8.84
C ILE A 157 -3.61 -3.50 8.75
N ARG A 158 -4.54 -3.07 9.59
CA ARG A 158 -4.95 -1.68 9.69
C ARG A 158 -4.54 -1.11 11.04
N VAL A 159 -3.88 0.04 11.02
CA VAL A 159 -3.47 0.76 12.22
C VAL A 159 -3.93 2.21 12.10
N ARG A 160 -4.76 2.64 13.05
CA ARG A 160 -5.18 4.03 13.17
C ARG A 160 -4.26 4.78 14.11
N VAL A 161 -3.58 5.79 13.57
CA VAL A 161 -2.70 6.70 14.28
C VAL A 161 -3.53 7.85 14.84
N ASP A 162 -3.94 7.72 16.10
CA ASP A 162 -4.46 8.85 16.86
C ASP A 162 -3.29 9.57 17.54
N ARG A 163 -2.90 10.72 16.98
CA ARG A 163 -1.78 11.52 17.48
C ARG A 163 -2.01 12.08 18.89
N ALA A 164 -3.27 12.25 19.30
CA ALA A 164 -3.61 12.76 20.63
C ALA A 164 -3.62 11.66 21.70
N ALA A 165 -3.72 10.40 21.29
CA ALA A 165 -3.69 9.26 22.20
C ALA A 165 -2.32 9.11 22.87
N LYS A 166 -2.31 8.50 24.06
CA LYS A 166 -1.07 8.06 24.69
C LYS A 166 -0.43 6.94 23.90
N VAL A 167 0.89 6.89 23.92
CA VAL A 167 1.68 5.81 23.33
C VAL A 167 1.29 4.44 23.89
N ALA A 168 1.02 4.33 25.20
CA ALA A 168 0.54 3.09 25.83
C ALA A 168 -0.76 2.58 25.18
N ASP A 169 -1.74 3.46 24.99
CA ASP A 169 -3.05 3.11 24.45
C ASP A 169 -2.95 2.73 22.97
N TYR A 170 -2.09 3.43 22.23
CA TYR A 170 -1.79 3.15 20.83
C TYR A 170 -1.19 1.74 20.65
N LEU A 171 -0.13 1.41 21.39
CA LEU A 171 0.50 0.08 21.31
C LEU A 171 -0.44 -1.03 21.84
N ALA A 172 -1.23 -0.75 22.87
CA ALA A 172 -2.24 -1.68 23.37
C ALA A 172 -3.36 -1.93 22.35
N ALA A 173 -3.78 -0.93 21.58
CA ALA A 173 -4.74 -1.09 20.49
C ALA A 173 -4.20 -2.03 19.40
N ILE A 174 -2.93 -1.85 18.99
CA ILE A 174 -2.26 -2.72 18.02
C ILE A 174 -2.20 -4.17 18.53
N GLN A 175 -1.80 -4.36 19.78
CA GLN A 175 -1.71 -5.71 20.38
C GLN A 175 -3.09 -6.39 20.47
N ARG A 176 -4.15 -5.65 20.83
CA ARG A 176 -5.52 -6.18 20.82
C ARG A 176 -5.97 -6.60 19.41
N GLY A 177 -5.63 -5.83 18.38
CA GLY A 177 -5.92 -6.18 16.99
C GLY A 177 -5.23 -7.48 16.55
N VAL A 178 -3.97 -7.68 16.94
CA VAL A 178 -3.24 -8.94 16.68
C VAL A 178 -3.96 -10.13 17.32
N LEU A 179 -4.32 -10.03 18.60
CA LEU A 179 -4.99 -11.11 19.34
C LEU A 179 -6.39 -11.43 18.78
N GLY A 180 -7.17 -10.39 18.43
CA GLY A 180 -8.52 -10.57 17.88
C GLY A 180 -8.53 -11.22 16.50
N ARG A 181 -7.47 -11.01 15.71
CA ARG A 181 -7.31 -11.58 14.36
C ARG A 181 -6.84 -13.03 14.36
N ALA A 182 -6.09 -13.47 15.38
CA ALA A 182 -5.42 -14.78 15.37
C ALA A 182 -6.31 -15.96 14.93
N PRO A 183 -7.57 -16.10 15.38
CA PRO A 183 -8.45 -17.20 14.93
C PRO A 183 -8.86 -17.14 13.44
N TYR A 184 -8.75 -15.97 12.81
CA TYR A 184 -9.29 -15.69 11.47
C TYR A 184 -8.20 -15.40 10.42
N GLN A 185 -6.93 -15.45 10.80
CA GLN A 185 -5.81 -15.06 9.93
C GLN A 185 -5.64 -15.99 8.72
N HIS A 186 -6.06 -17.25 8.81
CA HIS A 186 -5.96 -18.24 7.72
C HIS A 186 -7.10 -18.15 6.69
N MET A 187 -7.96 -17.13 6.75
CA MET A 187 -8.95 -16.88 5.69
C MET A 187 -8.28 -16.72 4.32
N GLY A 188 -7.08 -16.13 4.29
CA GLY A 188 -6.31 -15.81 3.09
C GLY A 188 -6.74 -14.50 2.44
N MET A 189 -5.76 -13.71 2.00
CA MET A 189 -5.96 -12.39 1.37
C MET A 189 -6.98 -12.40 0.22
N GLN A 190 -6.98 -13.48 -0.58
CA GLN A 190 -7.89 -13.71 -1.71
C GLN A 190 -9.36 -13.88 -1.32
N ASN A 191 -9.64 -14.35 -0.12
CA ASN A 191 -11.00 -14.45 0.41
C ASN A 191 -11.37 -13.20 1.20
N ILE A 192 -10.43 -12.63 1.97
CA ILE A 192 -10.63 -11.38 2.72
C ILE A 192 -11.05 -10.25 1.77
N ARG A 193 -10.38 -10.11 0.62
CA ARG A 193 -10.74 -9.08 -0.39
C ARG A 193 -12.16 -9.20 -0.94
N ARG A 194 -12.83 -10.35 -0.81
CA ARG A 194 -14.21 -10.61 -1.28
C ARG A 194 -15.24 -10.37 -0.18
N VAL A 195 -14.81 -10.05 1.04
CA VAL A 195 -15.69 -9.79 2.19
C VAL A 195 -16.49 -8.52 1.96
N SER A 196 -15.81 -7.43 1.60
CA SER A 196 -16.42 -6.13 1.33
C SER A 196 -15.53 -5.31 0.39
N ARG A 197 -16.05 -4.17 -0.09
CA ARG A 197 -15.29 -3.24 -0.93
C ARG A 197 -14.10 -2.64 -0.20
N ASN A 198 -14.27 -2.28 1.08
CA ASN A 198 -13.16 -1.76 1.89
C ASN A 198 -12.11 -2.84 2.15
N ALA A 199 -12.53 -4.10 2.31
CA ALA A 199 -11.58 -5.22 2.42
C ALA A 199 -10.78 -5.39 1.12
N GLN A 200 -11.42 -5.25 -0.05
CA GLN A 200 -10.70 -5.25 -1.33
C GLN A 200 -9.61 -4.17 -1.37
N TYR A 201 -9.93 -2.93 -0.99
CA TYR A 201 -8.95 -1.83 -0.94
C TYR A 201 -7.82 -2.08 0.05
N ALA A 202 -8.14 -2.58 1.25
CA ALA A 202 -7.15 -2.90 2.26
C ALA A 202 -6.16 -4.00 1.80
N CYS A 203 -6.66 -5.01 1.08
CA CYS A 203 -5.81 -6.07 0.51
C CYS A 203 -4.88 -5.58 -0.62
N GLU A 204 -5.08 -4.38 -1.14
CA GLU A 204 -4.30 -3.76 -2.21
C GLU A 204 -3.30 -2.73 -1.68
N ALA A 205 -3.09 -2.68 -0.36
CA ALA A 205 -2.10 -1.81 0.24
C ALA A 205 -0.72 -2.02 -0.40
N PRO A 206 0.00 -0.94 -0.74
CA PRO A 206 1.25 -0.99 -1.51
C PRO A 206 2.47 -1.39 -0.67
N ALA A 207 2.31 -1.50 0.64
CA ALA A 207 3.36 -1.92 1.56
C ALA A 207 3.09 -3.31 2.13
N GLY A 208 4.14 -4.13 2.18
CA GLY A 208 4.21 -5.40 2.89
C GLY A 208 5.14 -5.30 4.11
N LEU A 209 4.80 -6.01 5.18
CA LEU A 209 5.61 -6.15 6.38
C LEU A 209 5.79 -7.63 6.73
N VAL A 210 7.00 -8.03 7.06
CA VAL A 210 7.31 -9.36 7.57
C VAL A 210 8.09 -9.18 8.86
N ILE A 211 7.62 -9.76 9.96
CA ILE A 211 8.34 -9.73 11.24
C ILE A 211 8.61 -11.16 11.65
N GLN A 212 9.88 -11.54 11.70
CA GLN A 212 10.30 -12.86 12.10
C GLN A 212 11.38 -12.79 13.18
N PRO A 213 11.33 -13.67 14.20
CA PRO A 213 12.49 -13.87 15.04
C PRO A 213 13.63 -14.38 14.16
N ALA A 214 14.82 -13.82 14.33
CA ALA A 214 15.98 -14.42 13.68
C ALA A 214 16.13 -15.85 14.21
N PRO A 215 16.39 -16.84 13.32
CA PRO A 215 16.69 -18.18 13.79
C PRO A 215 17.88 -18.11 14.75
N GLU A 216 17.85 -18.90 15.82
CA GLU A 216 19.03 -19.07 16.67
C GLU A 216 20.16 -19.60 15.79
N TYR A 217 21.14 -18.73 15.49
CA TYR A 217 22.36 -19.10 14.79
C TYR A 217 22.97 -20.31 15.50
N GLY A 218 22.91 -21.49 14.86
CA GLY A 218 23.40 -22.74 15.46
C GLY A 218 22.69 -24.00 14.98
N VAL A 219 21.39 -23.95 14.68
CA VAL A 219 20.62 -25.15 14.27
C VAL A 219 21.00 -25.56 12.84
N GLY A 220 22.00 -26.45 12.71
CA GLY A 220 22.55 -26.90 11.43
C GLY A 220 23.96 -26.38 11.14
N ALA A 221 24.38 -25.28 11.79
CA ALA A 221 25.75 -24.77 11.70
C ALA A 221 26.77 -25.77 12.28
N GLU A 222 26.39 -26.51 13.32
CA GLU A 222 27.17 -27.64 13.87
C GLU A 222 27.47 -28.74 12.84
N MET A 223 26.62 -28.87 11.82
CA MET A 223 26.78 -29.80 10.71
C MET A 223 27.39 -29.14 9.45
N GLY A 224 27.77 -27.87 9.53
CA GLY A 224 28.29 -27.10 8.41
C GLY A 224 27.23 -26.66 7.38
N PHE A 225 25.94 -26.65 7.73
CA PHE A 225 24.92 -26.00 6.90
C PHE A 225 25.00 -24.49 7.08
N GLU A 226 25.15 -23.77 5.97
CA GLU A 226 24.90 -22.33 5.92
C GLU A 226 23.39 -22.14 5.76
N ILE A 227 22.76 -21.56 6.79
CA ILE A 227 21.35 -21.15 6.71
C ILE A 227 21.30 -19.86 5.89
N GLY A 228 20.37 -19.77 4.95
CA GLY A 228 20.14 -18.57 4.16
C GLY A 228 19.73 -17.37 5.03
N ASP A 229 19.84 -16.18 4.46
CA ASP A 229 19.41 -14.95 5.15
C ASP A 229 17.88 -14.87 5.10
N VAL A 230 17.21 -15.33 6.16
CA VAL A 230 15.75 -15.39 6.28
C VAL A 230 15.05 -14.06 5.97
N VAL A 231 15.65 -12.94 6.34
CA VAL A 231 15.10 -11.60 6.06
C VAL A 231 15.22 -11.26 4.58
N LYS A 232 16.32 -11.66 3.91
CA LYS A 232 16.46 -11.53 2.46
C LYS A 232 15.58 -12.50 1.69
N GLU A 233 15.40 -13.71 2.20
CA GLU A 233 14.48 -14.70 1.62
C GLU A 233 13.04 -14.21 1.67
N ALA A 234 12.62 -13.60 2.79
CA ALA A 234 11.29 -13.01 2.94
C ALA A 234 10.97 -11.95 1.85
N VAL A 235 11.99 -11.22 1.37
CA VAL A 235 11.82 -10.21 0.31
C VAL A 235 12.15 -10.72 -1.10
N HIS A 236 12.60 -11.98 -1.25
CA HIS A 236 12.99 -12.54 -2.55
C HIS A 236 11.79 -12.63 -3.51
N PHE A 237 10.61 -12.95 -2.97
CA PHE A 237 9.33 -12.87 -3.66
C PHE A 237 8.53 -11.70 -3.11
N ASN A 238 8.88 -10.48 -3.53
CA ASN A 238 8.16 -9.27 -3.14
C ASN A 238 7.02 -8.94 -4.13
N PRO A 239 5.74 -9.17 -3.78
CA PRO A 239 4.60 -8.77 -4.61
C PRO A 239 4.17 -7.30 -4.38
N TYR A 240 4.84 -6.57 -3.50
CA TYR A 240 4.50 -5.20 -3.11
C TYR A 240 5.45 -4.18 -3.75
N PRO A 241 4.97 -2.95 -4.04
CA PRO A 241 5.82 -1.79 -4.30
C PRO A 241 6.92 -1.58 -3.25
N LEU A 242 6.60 -1.81 -1.98
CA LEU A 242 7.54 -1.76 -0.86
C LEU A 242 7.28 -2.96 0.05
N MET A 243 8.32 -3.72 0.40
CA MET A 243 8.26 -4.71 1.46
C MET A 243 9.38 -4.46 2.46
N LEU A 244 9.01 -4.41 3.73
CA LEU A 244 9.93 -4.40 4.86
C LEU A 244 9.96 -5.78 5.50
N ALA A 245 11.13 -6.42 5.51
CA ALA A 245 11.38 -7.61 6.31
C ALA A 245 12.22 -7.25 7.52
N CYS A 246 11.73 -7.64 8.70
CA CYS A 246 12.26 -7.29 10.00
C CYS A 246 12.67 -8.57 10.74
N GLY A 247 13.97 -8.78 10.90
CA GLY A 247 14.57 -9.85 11.69
C GLY A 247 14.89 -9.38 13.09
N ILE A 248 14.25 -9.96 14.10
CA ILE A 248 14.54 -9.66 15.52
C ILE A 248 15.79 -10.43 15.93
N GLU A 249 16.86 -9.72 16.26
CA GLU A 249 18.17 -10.29 16.59
C GLU A 249 18.63 -9.89 18.00
N LYS A 250 19.71 -10.51 18.51
CA LYS A 250 20.27 -10.13 19.81
C LYS A 250 20.87 -8.73 19.73
N GLY A 251 20.28 -7.78 20.45
CA GLY A 251 20.75 -6.40 20.54
C GLY A 251 20.13 -5.44 19.53
N GLY A 252 19.19 -5.88 18.69
CA GLY A 252 18.55 -4.98 17.75
C GLY A 252 17.58 -5.63 16.77
N LEU A 253 17.22 -4.86 15.75
CA LEU A 253 16.33 -5.24 14.68
C LEU A 253 17.03 -5.01 13.35
N ARG A 254 17.17 -6.07 12.55
CA ARG A 254 17.64 -5.94 11.17
C ARG A 254 16.45 -5.74 10.26
N VAL A 255 16.48 -4.69 9.45
CA VAL A 255 15.43 -4.33 8.50
C VAL A 255 15.99 -4.41 7.09
N CYS A 256 15.32 -5.14 6.21
CA CYS A 256 15.59 -5.16 4.78
C CYS A 256 14.38 -4.56 4.06
N ALA A 257 14.60 -3.50 3.30
CA ALA A 257 13.60 -2.91 2.42
C ALA A 257 13.84 -3.37 0.99
N SER A 258 12.86 -4.03 0.37
CA SER A 258 12.81 -4.30 -1.08
C SER A 258 11.74 -3.39 -1.68
N PHE A 259 12.11 -2.57 -2.66
CA PHE A 259 11.22 -1.51 -3.14
C PHE A 259 11.39 -1.17 -4.61
N ASP A 260 10.33 -0.65 -5.21
CA ASP A 260 10.34 -0.10 -6.55
C ASP A 260 10.96 1.30 -6.54
N SER A 261 12.19 1.41 -7.06
CA SER A 261 12.96 2.66 -7.08
C SER A 261 12.36 3.75 -7.98
N SER A 262 11.41 3.40 -8.85
CA SER A 262 10.62 4.39 -9.62
C SER A 262 9.56 5.10 -8.78
N LEU A 263 9.15 4.52 -7.64
CA LEU A 263 8.17 5.10 -6.72
C LEU A 263 8.83 5.74 -5.51
N VAL A 264 9.89 5.12 -4.97
CA VAL A 264 10.64 5.63 -3.83
C VAL A 264 12.12 5.65 -4.19
N GLY A 265 12.72 6.84 -4.27
CA GLY A 265 14.15 6.98 -4.52
C GLY A 265 15.00 6.29 -3.45
N VAL A 266 16.19 5.81 -3.81
CA VAL A 266 17.07 5.05 -2.89
C VAL A 266 17.46 5.88 -1.67
N GLU A 267 17.83 7.15 -1.87
CA GLU A 267 18.15 8.07 -0.76
C GLU A 267 16.95 8.32 0.14
N THR A 268 15.77 8.55 -0.45
CA THR A 268 14.50 8.71 0.28
C THR A 268 14.18 7.46 1.11
N MET A 269 14.35 6.26 0.56
CA MET A 269 14.14 5.02 1.32
C MET A 269 15.16 4.88 2.47
N GLY A 270 16.41 5.31 2.26
CA GLY A 270 17.41 5.43 3.33
C GLY A 270 16.92 6.31 4.48
N ARG A 271 16.29 7.45 4.18
CA ARG A 271 15.67 8.32 5.21
C ARG A 271 14.48 7.65 5.89
N VAL A 272 13.60 6.99 5.14
CA VAL A 272 12.46 6.27 5.71
C VAL A 272 12.93 5.19 6.71
N LEU A 273 14.03 4.49 6.42
CA LEU A 273 14.62 3.51 7.36
C LEU A 273 15.23 4.19 8.59
N ALA A 274 15.91 5.32 8.44
CA ALA A 274 16.43 6.12 9.56
C ALA A 274 15.31 6.72 10.43
N GLN A 275 14.17 7.08 9.82
CA GLN A 275 12.98 7.54 10.53
C GLN A 275 12.34 6.38 11.30
N LEU A 276 12.25 5.19 10.70
CA LEU A 276 11.78 3.98 11.38
C LEU A 276 12.66 3.65 12.59
N GLU A 277 13.99 3.73 12.44
CA GLU A 277 14.93 3.63 13.56
C GLU A 277 14.59 4.64 14.67
N ARG A 278 14.48 5.92 14.33
CA ARG A 278 14.19 6.98 15.29
C ARG A 278 12.92 6.68 16.08
N VAL A 279 11.84 6.30 15.40
CA VAL A 279 10.56 6.00 16.02
C VAL A 279 10.66 4.75 16.90
N CYS A 280 11.32 3.67 16.44
CA CYS A 280 11.55 2.47 17.26
C CYS A 280 12.29 2.78 18.57
N LEU A 281 13.26 3.69 18.53
CA LEU A 281 14.05 4.10 19.71
C LEU A 281 13.28 5.00 20.68
N GLU A 282 12.26 5.71 20.21
CA GLU A 282 11.58 6.78 20.95
C GLU A 282 10.18 6.39 21.43
N ILE A 283 9.47 5.55 20.67
CA ILE A 283 8.10 5.13 20.99
C ILE A 283 8.05 4.32 22.29
N GLY A 284 9.15 3.70 22.71
CA GLY A 284 9.22 2.94 23.96
C GLY A 284 9.74 3.73 25.17
N ARG A 285 10.15 5.00 25.02
CA ARG A 285 10.83 5.73 26.12
C ARG A 285 9.88 6.28 27.16
N ASP A 286 8.75 6.82 26.71
CA ASP A 286 7.70 7.37 27.55
C ASP A 286 6.35 6.93 27.01
N LEU A 287 5.68 6.04 27.75
CA LEU A 287 4.40 5.46 27.37
C LEU A 287 3.22 6.41 27.65
N ASP A 288 3.42 7.43 28.49
CA ASP A 288 2.41 8.45 28.81
C ASP A 288 2.44 9.64 27.84
N ARG A 289 3.53 9.79 27.07
CA ARG A 289 3.64 10.79 25.99
C ARG A 289 2.54 10.60 24.95
N ALA A 290 2.09 11.71 24.36
CA ALA A 290 1.22 11.67 23.19
C ALA A 290 1.95 11.09 21.96
N VAL A 291 1.23 10.32 21.14
CA VAL A 291 1.78 9.72 19.90
C VAL A 291 2.31 10.79 18.94
N GLY A 292 1.65 11.95 18.86
CA GLY A 292 2.06 13.07 18.01
C GLY A 292 3.34 13.78 18.44
N GLU A 293 3.84 13.53 19.64
CA GLU A 293 5.11 14.07 20.14
C GLU A 293 6.28 13.09 19.91
N VAL A 294 6.03 11.94 19.28
CA VAL A 294 7.08 10.98 18.90
C VAL A 294 7.89 11.53 17.73
N PRO A 295 9.18 11.86 17.92
CA PRO A 295 9.98 12.43 16.85
C PRO A 295 10.22 11.37 15.76
N CYS A 296 9.93 11.75 14.52
CA CYS A 296 10.12 10.88 13.35
C CYS A 296 11.40 11.20 12.59
N VAL A 297 11.86 12.46 12.60
CA VAL A 297 13.06 12.91 11.86
C VAL A 297 14.32 12.24 12.43
N GLY A 298 15.09 11.58 11.57
CA GLY A 298 16.36 10.94 11.94
C GLY A 298 17.46 11.95 12.29
N ALA A 299 18.51 11.52 13.00
CA ALA A 299 19.59 12.42 13.43
C ALA A 299 20.33 13.10 12.26
N ALA A 300 20.73 12.32 11.25
CA ALA A 300 21.41 12.84 10.05
C ALA A 300 20.50 13.79 9.24
N GLU A 301 19.22 13.44 9.12
CA GLU A 301 18.22 14.26 8.45
C GLU A 301 18.00 15.60 9.19
N LEU A 302 17.89 15.56 10.52
CA LEU A 302 17.82 16.76 11.34
C LEU A 302 19.08 17.62 11.21
N GLY A 303 20.25 16.99 11.18
CA GLY A 303 21.54 17.64 10.91
C GLY A 303 21.53 18.40 9.58
N GLN A 304 21.02 17.77 8.51
CA GLN A 304 20.90 18.40 7.19
C GLN A 304 19.95 19.60 7.17
N ILE A 305 18.75 19.47 7.77
CA ILE A 305 17.78 20.57 7.89
C ILE A 305 18.45 21.75 8.63
N TRP A 306 19.13 21.46 9.73
CA TRP A 306 19.88 22.47 10.48
C TRP A 306 21.04 23.04 9.67
N GLY A 307 21.73 22.24 8.85
CA GLY A 307 22.82 22.70 7.99
C GLY A 307 22.37 23.77 7.01
N TRP A 308 21.19 23.61 6.40
CA TRP A 308 20.56 24.60 5.52
C TRP A 308 20.12 25.87 6.26
N ASN A 309 19.79 25.74 7.54
CA ASN A 309 19.20 26.77 8.38
C ASN A 309 20.10 27.24 9.54
N ARG A 310 21.41 26.95 9.47
CA ARG A 310 22.35 27.18 10.59
C ARG A 310 22.59 28.66 10.85
N GLU A 311 22.54 29.48 9.81
CA GLU A 311 22.79 30.92 9.90
C GLU A 311 21.52 31.61 10.40
N PRO A 312 21.59 32.40 11.49
CA PRO A 312 20.43 33.09 12.00
C PRO A 312 19.98 34.20 11.03
N PRO A 313 18.68 34.56 11.02
CA PRO A 313 18.19 35.68 10.22
C PRO A 313 18.81 37.01 10.68
N LEU A 314 18.74 38.02 9.81
CA LEU A 314 19.10 39.40 10.14
C LEU A 314 18.33 39.88 11.37
N CYS A 315 19.02 40.57 12.28
CA CYS A 315 18.42 41.13 13.48
C CYS A 315 17.96 42.57 13.25
N LEU A 316 16.96 43.02 14.02
CA LEU A 316 16.55 44.42 14.02
C LEU A 316 17.47 45.21 14.96
N GLY A 317 18.31 46.09 14.41
CA GLY A 317 19.16 46.97 15.21
C GLY A 317 18.34 48.07 15.90
N ALA A 318 18.94 48.75 16.89
CA ALA A 318 18.30 49.84 17.64
C ALA A 318 17.78 51.01 16.77
N SER A 319 18.30 51.13 15.54
CA SER A 319 17.86 52.11 14.53
C SER A 319 16.67 51.66 13.68
N GLY A 320 16.13 50.46 13.92
CA GLY A 320 15.10 49.82 13.09
C GLY A 320 15.61 49.25 11.76
N ARG A 321 16.93 49.29 11.50
CA ARG A 321 17.55 48.67 10.32
C ARG A 321 17.91 47.22 10.57
N LEU A 322 17.75 46.38 9.55
CA LEU A 322 18.25 45.01 9.56
C LEU A 322 19.79 45.01 9.61
N GLN A 323 20.34 44.24 10.54
CA GLN A 323 21.78 44.13 10.81
C GLN A 323 22.17 42.66 10.93
N VAL A 324 23.46 42.39 10.77
CA VAL A 324 24.01 41.06 11.03
C VAL A 324 23.86 40.77 12.52
N ALA A 325 23.38 39.57 12.86
CA ALA A 325 23.24 39.16 14.25
C ALA A 325 24.56 39.30 15.01
N GLY A 326 24.52 39.80 16.25
CA GLY A 326 25.73 40.01 17.07
C GLY A 326 26.50 38.73 17.41
N THR A 327 25.93 37.56 17.13
CA THR A 327 26.58 36.25 17.22
C THR A 327 27.55 35.99 16.07
N VAL A 328 27.47 36.72 14.96
CA VAL A 328 28.37 36.59 13.80
C VAL A 328 29.65 37.41 14.05
N LYS A 329 30.80 36.74 14.02
CA LYS A 329 32.11 37.37 14.23
C LYS A 329 32.58 38.15 13.00
N THR A 330 33.32 39.23 13.23
CA THR A 330 33.98 39.99 12.15
C THR A 330 34.92 39.08 11.35
N GLY A 331 34.84 39.14 10.01
CA GLY A 331 35.65 38.33 9.11
C GLY A 331 35.03 36.98 8.73
N SER A 332 33.90 36.60 9.33
CA SER A 332 33.15 35.40 8.93
C SER A 332 32.47 35.59 7.58
N VAL A 333 32.41 34.53 6.78
CA VAL A 333 31.50 34.43 5.63
C VAL A 333 30.07 34.36 6.17
N PHE A 334 29.18 35.21 5.65
CA PHE A 334 27.79 35.33 6.10
C PHE A 334 26.88 35.47 4.88
N ASN A 335 25.83 34.64 4.81
CA ASN A 335 24.83 34.71 3.77
C ASN A 335 23.54 35.38 4.32
N PRO A 336 23.31 36.67 4.02
CA PRO A 336 22.24 37.42 4.67
C PRO A 336 20.86 36.91 4.28
N ARG A 337 20.10 36.41 5.26
CA ARG A 337 18.69 36.06 5.12
C ARG A 337 17.83 36.92 6.04
N ALA A 338 16.77 37.52 5.52
CA ALA A 338 15.83 38.27 6.35
C ALA A 338 14.98 37.34 7.25
N VAL A 339 14.64 36.16 6.72
CA VAL A 339 13.93 35.09 7.43
C VAL A 339 14.56 33.73 7.12
N VAL A 340 14.39 32.77 8.02
CA VAL A 340 14.80 31.38 7.82
C VAL A 340 13.56 30.48 7.79
N PRO A 341 13.36 29.65 6.74
CA PRO A 341 12.18 28.81 6.63
C PRO A 341 12.34 27.50 7.42
N TRP A 342 11.28 27.08 8.09
CA TRP A 342 11.17 25.80 8.81
C TRP A 342 9.89 25.11 8.38
N VAL A 343 9.93 23.79 8.24
CA VAL A 343 8.74 22.99 7.88
C VAL A 343 8.33 22.17 9.09
N CYS A 344 7.23 22.57 9.71
CA CYS A 344 6.69 21.96 10.93
C CYS A 344 5.62 20.92 10.59
N GLY A 345 5.42 19.93 11.46
CA GLY A 345 4.37 18.92 11.27
C GLY A 345 2.97 19.53 11.17
N LEU A 346 2.14 19.02 10.25
CA LEU A 346 0.78 19.55 10.01
C LEU A 346 -0.15 19.35 11.20
N GLU A 347 -0.07 18.19 11.85
CA GLU A 347 -0.91 17.82 12.98
C GLU A 347 -0.31 18.32 14.31
N ASN A 348 1.03 18.41 14.38
CA ASN A 348 1.75 18.88 15.55
C ASN A 348 2.92 19.79 15.14
N PRO A 349 2.79 21.13 15.30
CA PRO A 349 3.86 22.06 14.96
C PRO A 349 5.03 22.05 15.96
N ALA A 350 4.93 21.30 17.07
CA ALA A 350 6.02 21.14 18.03
C ALA A 350 7.14 20.21 17.52
N VAL A 351 6.95 19.57 16.36
CA VAL A 351 7.96 18.74 15.70
C VAL A 351 8.18 19.20 14.26
N LEU A 352 9.40 19.00 13.74
CA LEU A 352 9.70 19.24 12.33
C LEU A 352 9.15 18.11 11.46
N ALA A 353 8.70 18.46 10.25
CA ALA A 353 8.30 17.49 9.25
C ALA A 353 9.56 16.83 8.64
N PRO A 354 9.54 15.52 8.35
CA PRO A 354 10.62 14.89 7.59
C PRO A 354 10.74 15.45 6.16
N ILE A 355 11.93 15.35 5.58
CA ILE A 355 12.18 15.68 4.17
C ILE A 355 11.30 14.78 3.29
N GLY A 356 10.66 15.38 2.29
CA GLY A 356 9.69 14.71 1.42
C GLY A 356 8.26 14.64 1.98
N CYS A 357 8.06 14.91 3.28
CA CYS A 357 6.73 14.93 3.89
C CYS A 357 6.11 16.34 3.85
N PRO A 358 4.79 16.47 3.61
CA PRO A 358 4.06 17.72 3.79
C PRO A 358 4.13 18.26 5.23
N GLY A 359 4.29 19.58 5.35
CA GLY A 359 4.35 20.31 6.60
C GLY A 359 3.89 21.76 6.45
N GLU A 360 3.59 22.43 7.55
CA GLU A 360 3.29 23.86 7.54
C GLU A 360 4.59 24.65 7.49
N LEU A 361 4.66 25.66 6.62
CA LEU A 361 5.79 26.58 6.52
C LEU A 361 5.75 27.59 7.67
N TRP A 362 6.83 27.63 8.42
CA TRP A 362 7.10 28.57 9.50
C TRP A 362 8.30 29.43 9.13
N LEU A 363 8.23 30.71 9.48
CA LEU A 363 9.33 31.65 9.24
C LEU A 363 9.93 32.06 10.57
N GLU A 364 11.25 31.99 10.68
CA GLU A 364 12.03 32.56 11.78
C GLU A 364 12.53 33.95 11.38
N GLY A 365 12.33 34.96 12.22
CA GLY A 365 12.75 36.33 11.92
C GLY A 365 12.65 37.28 13.10
N ALA A 366 13.61 38.18 13.25
CA ALA A 366 13.68 39.10 14.40
C ALA A 366 12.59 40.17 14.42
N PHE A 367 11.96 40.45 13.28
CA PHE A 367 10.93 41.47 13.11
C PHE A 367 9.49 40.92 13.12
N LEU A 368 9.33 39.62 13.40
CA LEU A 368 8.01 39.01 13.49
C LEU A 368 7.27 39.53 14.73
N SER A 369 6.01 39.91 14.52
CA SER A 369 5.12 40.45 15.54
C SER A 369 3.69 40.03 15.24
N GLY A 370 2.92 39.67 16.27
CA GLY A 370 1.54 39.23 16.15
C GLY A 370 1.20 38.17 17.18
N ASP A 371 -0.08 37.79 17.25
CA ASP A 371 -0.59 36.83 18.23
C ASP A 371 -0.14 35.38 17.95
N ASP A 372 0.14 35.06 16.68
CA ASP A 372 0.58 33.72 16.24
C ASP A 372 2.11 33.51 16.33
N VAL A 373 2.86 34.50 16.84
CA VAL A 373 4.31 34.39 16.99
C VAL A 373 4.63 33.46 18.16
N VAL A 374 5.45 32.44 17.90
CA VAL A 374 5.96 31.52 18.91
C VAL A 374 7.40 31.88 19.23
N GLU A 375 7.65 32.09 20.52
CA GLU A 375 9.00 32.36 21.03
C GLU A 375 9.72 31.05 21.29
N SER A 376 10.82 30.82 20.57
CA SER A 376 11.80 29.75 20.81
C SER A 376 11.18 28.35 20.94
N PRO A 377 10.56 27.80 19.86
CA PRO A 377 9.96 26.48 19.90
C PRO A 377 10.99 25.39 20.28
N ALA A 378 10.51 24.29 20.87
CA ALA A 378 11.37 23.25 21.46
C ALA A 378 12.40 22.68 20.47
N TRP A 379 12.00 22.44 19.22
CA TRP A 379 12.90 21.95 18.17
C TRP A 379 13.99 22.96 17.79
N LEU A 380 13.72 24.27 17.90
CA LEU A 380 14.70 25.32 17.60
C LEU A 380 15.72 25.46 18.73
N LEU A 381 15.25 25.39 19.97
CA LEU A 381 16.12 25.40 21.15
C LEU A 381 17.01 24.15 21.23
N ALA A 382 16.49 22.98 20.83
CA ALA A 382 17.20 21.72 20.89
C ALA A 382 18.38 21.64 19.91
N GLY A 383 18.22 22.15 18.68
CA GLY A 383 19.27 22.01 17.66
C GLY A 383 19.30 20.63 17.00
N SER A 384 20.47 20.28 16.47
CA SER A 384 20.86 18.93 16.07
C SER A 384 22.16 18.53 16.79
N GLU A 385 22.62 17.30 16.60
CA GLU A 385 23.91 16.85 17.14
C GLU A 385 25.10 17.66 16.58
N GLU A 386 24.98 18.14 15.35
CA GLU A 386 26.04 18.87 14.63
C GLU A 386 25.91 20.40 14.77
N HIS A 387 24.72 20.89 15.11
CA HIS A 387 24.39 22.32 15.09
C HIS A 387 23.62 22.71 16.35
N ALA A 388 24.20 23.63 17.13
CA ALA A 388 23.55 24.13 18.34
C ALA A 388 22.22 24.83 18.03
N GLY A 389 21.22 24.58 18.88
CA GLY A 389 19.96 25.28 18.84
C GLY A 389 20.08 26.76 19.20
N ARG A 390 19.01 27.51 18.97
CA ARG A 390 18.96 28.96 19.24
C ARG A 390 17.59 29.42 19.69
N ALA A 391 17.57 30.57 20.38
CA ALA A 391 16.35 31.27 20.74
C ALA A 391 16.01 32.29 19.64
N ALA A 392 14.80 32.23 19.10
CA ALA A 392 14.31 33.18 18.11
C ALA A 392 12.77 33.17 18.05
N LYS A 393 12.23 34.18 17.36
CA LYS A 393 10.80 34.27 17.04
C LYS A 393 10.50 33.48 15.77
N THR A 394 9.45 32.68 15.81
CA THR A 394 8.92 32.00 14.63
C THR A 394 7.44 32.31 14.45
N GLN A 395 6.95 32.24 13.22
CA GLN A 395 5.54 32.46 12.91
C GLN A 395 5.08 31.48 11.83
N PRO A 396 3.92 30.80 11.99
CA PRO A 396 3.31 30.03 10.93
C PRO A 396 2.82 30.94 9.80
N THR A 397 2.99 30.49 8.56
CA THR A 397 2.48 31.21 7.37
C THR A 397 1.07 30.80 6.99
N GLY A 398 0.62 29.63 7.44
CA GLY A 398 -0.56 28.95 6.93
C GLY A 398 -0.34 28.25 5.58
N ASP A 399 0.84 28.37 4.95
CA ASP A 399 1.16 27.66 3.71
C ASP A 399 1.62 26.22 4.03
N ILE A 400 1.15 25.27 3.24
CA ILE A 400 1.56 23.86 3.29
C ILE A 400 2.61 23.62 2.20
N VAL A 401 3.75 23.09 2.59
CA VAL A 401 4.91 22.86 1.72
C VAL A 401 5.53 21.49 1.96
N THR A 402 6.34 21.04 1.02
CA THR A 402 7.26 19.90 1.21
C THR A 402 8.69 20.38 1.03
N LEU A 403 9.57 20.01 1.97
CA LEU A 403 11.01 20.22 1.88
C LEU A 403 11.64 19.10 1.03
N GLN A 404 12.34 19.47 -0.04
CA GLN A 404 13.01 18.55 -0.95
C GLN A 404 14.44 18.23 -0.51
N GLU A 405 15.04 17.22 -1.13
CA GLU A 405 16.41 16.74 -0.87
C GLU A 405 17.50 17.80 -1.10
N ASP A 406 17.25 18.76 -1.99
CA ASP A 406 18.16 19.87 -2.30
C ASP A 406 17.93 21.11 -1.41
N GLY A 407 16.98 21.03 -0.46
CA GLY A 407 16.58 22.12 0.42
C GLY A 407 15.56 23.08 -0.19
N SER A 408 15.09 22.84 -1.41
CA SER A 408 14.00 23.61 -2.01
C SER A 408 12.65 23.30 -1.36
N LEU A 409 11.71 24.24 -1.43
CA LEU A 409 10.36 24.11 -0.91
C LEU A 409 9.37 24.04 -2.07
N VAL A 410 8.49 23.03 -2.05
CA VAL A 410 7.38 22.90 -3.00
C VAL A 410 6.09 23.29 -2.31
N PHE A 411 5.40 24.31 -2.82
CA PHE A 411 4.10 24.74 -2.30
C PHE A 411 2.99 23.76 -2.71
N LEU A 412 2.20 23.32 -1.73
CA LEU A 412 1.11 22.36 -1.92
C LEU A 412 -0.28 23.00 -1.75
N GLY A 413 -0.40 24.10 -1.01
CA GLY A 413 -1.67 24.78 -0.76
C GLY A 413 -1.68 25.57 0.55
N ARG A 414 -2.85 26.05 0.98
CA ARG A 414 -3.02 26.79 2.25
C ARG A 414 -3.89 26.06 3.26
N LYS A 415 -3.53 26.21 4.54
CA LYS A 415 -4.30 25.81 5.71
C LYS A 415 -5.57 26.65 5.78
N GLY A 416 -6.73 25.99 5.77
CA GLY A 416 -8.04 26.67 5.78
C GLY A 416 -8.76 26.73 4.43
N GLU A 417 -8.04 26.84 3.30
CA GLU A 417 -8.65 26.65 1.96
C GLU A 417 -9.11 25.19 1.73
N ASN A 418 -8.74 24.28 2.64
CA ASN A 418 -9.09 22.85 2.62
C ASN A 418 -9.15 22.25 4.04
N SER A 419 -9.88 22.87 4.99
CA SER A 419 -9.93 22.40 6.40
C SER A 419 -10.72 21.09 6.63
N SER A 420 -10.72 20.19 5.66
CA SER A 420 -11.22 18.82 5.81
C SER A 420 -10.45 17.85 4.91
N GLY A 421 -9.20 17.57 5.32
CA GLY A 421 -8.39 16.46 4.81
C GLY A 421 -7.31 16.85 3.79
N GLN A 422 -6.07 16.94 4.26
CA GLN A 422 -4.93 17.55 3.56
C GLN A 422 -4.31 16.69 2.43
N GLY A 423 -4.96 15.60 2.00
CA GLY A 423 -4.65 14.88 0.76
C GLY A 423 -5.57 15.25 -0.42
N TYR A 424 -6.75 15.82 -0.15
CA TYR A 424 -7.85 15.84 -1.13
C TYR A 424 -7.72 16.88 -2.24
N ALA A 425 -6.95 17.97 -2.05
CA ALA A 425 -6.77 18.98 -3.10
C ALA A 425 -5.90 18.45 -4.26
N THR A 426 -4.81 17.76 -3.94
CA THR A 426 -4.00 17.02 -4.91
C THR A 426 -4.79 15.89 -5.56
N ASP A 427 -5.66 15.23 -4.80
CA ASP A 427 -6.54 14.17 -5.30
C ASP A 427 -7.60 14.68 -6.28
N ALA A 428 -8.16 15.89 -6.03
CA ALA A 428 -9.07 16.55 -6.96
C ALA A 428 -8.40 16.87 -8.29
N ALA A 429 -7.19 17.45 -8.24
CA ALA A 429 -6.42 17.76 -9.45
C ALA A 429 -6.02 16.49 -10.22
N GLU A 430 -5.64 15.42 -9.52
CA GLU A 430 -5.36 14.11 -10.13
C GLU A 430 -6.60 13.56 -10.85
N LEU A 431 -7.75 13.57 -10.18
CA LEU A 431 -9.01 13.10 -10.76
C LEU A 431 -9.43 13.94 -11.98
N GLU A 432 -9.31 15.27 -11.88
CA GLU A 432 -9.61 16.21 -12.96
C GLU A 432 -8.74 15.99 -14.20
N GLY A 433 -7.47 15.60 -14.02
CA GLY A 433 -6.56 15.28 -15.11
C GLY A 433 -7.06 14.16 -16.04
N HIS A 434 -7.98 13.32 -15.58
CA HIS A 434 -8.58 12.25 -16.38
C HIS A 434 -9.85 12.67 -17.13
N PHE A 435 -10.49 13.78 -16.77
CA PHE A 435 -11.80 14.15 -17.33
C PHE A 435 -11.78 14.34 -18.84
N GLN A 436 -10.72 14.94 -19.40
CA GLN A 436 -10.59 15.20 -20.84
C GLN A 436 -10.57 13.90 -21.68
N ALA A 437 -10.11 12.78 -21.12
CA ALA A 437 -10.03 11.51 -21.84
C ALA A 437 -11.39 10.79 -21.94
N TYR A 438 -12.33 11.08 -21.02
CA TYR A 438 -13.59 10.34 -20.90
C TYR A 438 -14.85 11.18 -21.16
N LEU A 439 -14.81 12.47 -20.85
CA LEU A 439 -15.93 13.39 -21.02
C LEU A 439 -15.92 14.06 -22.40
N PRO A 440 -17.09 14.39 -22.98
CA PRO A 440 -17.15 15.20 -24.20
C PRO A 440 -16.46 16.56 -24.02
N ALA A 441 -15.81 17.08 -25.06
CA ALA A 441 -15.10 18.37 -25.00
C ALA A 441 -16.01 19.57 -24.67
N SER A 442 -17.32 19.44 -24.84
CA SER A 442 -18.33 20.43 -24.48
C SER A 442 -18.73 20.42 -23.01
N VAL A 443 -18.27 19.44 -22.22
CA VAL A 443 -18.62 19.27 -20.81
C VAL A 443 -17.47 19.76 -19.95
N ARG A 444 -17.75 20.77 -19.11
CA ARG A 444 -16.82 21.20 -18.06
C ARG A 444 -17.08 20.39 -16.80
N ALA A 445 -16.02 19.97 -16.12
CA ALA A 445 -16.14 19.17 -14.89
C ALA A 445 -15.07 19.57 -13.86
N ILE A 446 -15.47 19.61 -12.59
CA ILE A 446 -14.61 19.95 -11.44
C ILE A 446 -14.85 18.94 -10.32
N ALA A 447 -13.78 18.49 -9.67
CA ALA A 447 -13.86 17.63 -8.50
C ALA A 447 -13.70 18.45 -7.20
N THR A 448 -14.46 18.10 -6.17
CA THR A 448 -14.27 18.66 -4.82
C THR A 448 -14.57 17.62 -3.76
N SER A 449 -13.97 17.77 -2.58
CA SER A 449 -14.17 16.86 -1.45
C SER A 449 -15.42 17.22 -0.62
N THR A 450 -16.09 16.22 -0.06
CA THR A 450 -17.27 16.41 0.81
C THR A 450 -16.95 17.00 2.19
N GLY A 451 -15.68 16.98 2.60
CA GLY A 451 -15.21 17.50 3.88
C GLY A 451 -15.75 16.81 5.14
N SER A 452 -16.56 15.76 5.00
CA SER A 452 -17.15 15.00 6.10
C SER A 452 -16.25 13.83 6.54
N ARG A 453 -16.53 13.26 7.74
CA ARG A 453 -15.81 12.09 8.30
C ARG A 453 -15.84 10.85 7.39
N GLU A 454 -16.83 10.72 6.53
CA GLU A 454 -16.82 9.76 5.42
C GLU A 454 -16.33 10.49 4.16
N ALA A 455 -15.01 10.55 4.03
CA ALA A 455 -14.36 11.22 2.92
C ALA A 455 -14.85 10.67 1.58
N GLY A 456 -15.41 11.56 0.76
CA GLY A 456 -15.84 11.25 -0.59
C GLY A 456 -15.57 12.43 -1.52
N MET A 457 -15.39 12.12 -2.80
CA MET A 457 -15.24 13.12 -3.85
C MET A 457 -16.59 13.35 -4.53
N VAL A 458 -16.95 14.59 -4.80
CA VAL A 458 -18.11 14.95 -5.64
C VAL A 458 -17.59 15.57 -6.91
N VAL A 459 -18.08 15.09 -8.06
CA VAL A 459 -17.74 15.65 -9.36
C VAL A 459 -18.91 16.48 -9.83
N PHE A 460 -18.70 17.79 -10.01
CA PHE A 460 -19.64 18.69 -10.62
C PHE A 460 -19.41 18.76 -12.11
N LEU A 461 -20.49 18.69 -12.89
CA LEU A 461 -20.44 18.78 -14.35
C LEU A 461 -21.40 19.86 -14.84
N GLU A 462 -21.01 20.56 -15.90
CA GLU A 462 -21.88 21.49 -16.62
C GLU A 462 -22.54 20.78 -17.80
N THR A 463 -23.87 20.90 -17.93
CA THR A 463 -24.55 20.38 -19.12
C THR A 463 -24.17 21.17 -20.37
N PRO A 464 -23.94 20.50 -21.53
CA PRO A 464 -23.74 21.20 -22.79
C PRO A 464 -24.96 22.03 -23.17
N GLU A 465 -24.76 23.25 -23.68
CA GLU A 465 -25.87 24.07 -24.17
C GLU A 465 -26.59 23.39 -25.35
N GLY A 466 -27.93 23.40 -25.35
CA GLY A 466 -28.74 23.06 -26.53
C GLY A 466 -28.96 21.56 -26.81
N PHE A 467 -28.71 20.65 -25.87
CA PHE A 467 -28.98 19.22 -26.09
C PHE A 467 -30.48 18.92 -26.21
N SER A 468 -30.84 17.93 -27.06
CA SER A 468 -32.23 17.52 -27.23
C SER A 468 -32.78 16.86 -25.96
N LYS A 469 -33.87 17.43 -25.42
CA LYS A 469 -34.60 16.85 -24.28
C LYS A 469 -35.27 15.51 -24.62
N GLU A 470 -35.45 15.20 -25.90
CA GLU A 470 -36.06 13.94 -26.36
C GLU A 470 -35.16 12.73 -26.10
N THR A 471 -33.85 12.93 -26.09
CA THR A 471 -32.84 11.91 -25.78
C THR A 471 -32.31 11.99 -24.34
N ALA A 472 -32.94 12.82 -23.50
CA ALA A 472 -32.50 13.01 -22.13
C ALA A 472 -32.93 11.85 -21.23
N ILE A 473 -32.02 11.40 -20.37
CA ILE A 473 -32.28 10.35 -19.40
C ILE A 473 -32.52 10.99 -18.03
N GLN A 474 -33.64 10.62 -17.40
CA GLN A 474 -34.01 11.12 -16.09
C GLN A 474 -33.15 10.47 -14.99
N VAL A 475 -32.45 11.30 -14.22
CA VAL A 475 -31.59 10.90 -13.08
C VAL A 475 -32.11 11.40 -11.74
N LEU A 476 -32.99 12.40 -11.72
CA LEU A 476 -33.74 12.84 -10.53
C LEU A 476 -35.23 12.99 -10.85
N GLN A 477 -36.06 12.93 -9.80
CA GLN A 477 -37.50 13.17 -9.93
C GLN A 477 -37.80 14.61 -10.37
N GLN A 478 -37.09 15.58 -9.80
CA GLN A 478 -37.26 17.01 -10.10
C GLN A 478 -35.91 17.72 -10.04
N ALA A 479 -35.81 18.84 -10.76
CA ALA A 479 -34.63 19.70 -10.70
C ALA A 479 -34.59 20.37 -9.32
N HIS A 480 -33.39 20.54 -8.77
CA HIS A 480 -33.21 21.14 -7.45
C HIS A 480 -32.47 22.46 -7.59
N ILE A 481 -33.12 23.56 -7.22
CA ILE A 481 -32.49 24.88 -7.16
C ILE A 481 -31.60 24.91 -5.92
N ILE A 482 -30.36 25.34 -6.11
CA ILE A 482 -29.40 25.42 -5.03
C ILE A 482 -29.58 26.76 -4.31
N LEU A 483 -29.92 26.71 -3.01
CA LEU A 483 -30.13 27.89 -2.17
C LEU A 483 -28.90 28.81 -2.20
N GLY A 484 -29.11 30.09 -2.50
CA GLY A 484 -28.03 31.10 -2.54
C GLY A 484 -27.25 31.16 -3.86
N SER A 485 -27.66 30.44 -4.92
CA SER A 485 -27.04 30.53 -6.25
C SER A 485 -28.08 30.62 -7.37
N THR A 486 -27.65 31.00 -8.58
CA THR A 486 -28.48 30.94 -9.81
C THR A 486 -28.42 29.57 -10.49
N THR A 487 -27.76 28.59 -9.88
CA THR A 487 -27.46 27.28 -10.47
C THR A 487 -28.48 26.23 -10.03
N THR A 488 -28.85 25.34 -10.94
CA THR A 488 -29.82 24.27 -10.75
C THR A 488 -29.19 22.91 -11.01
N ILE A 489 -29.44 21.94 -10.12
CA ILE A 489 -29.12 20.54 -10.37
C ILE A 489 -30.11 19.98 -11.39
N CYS A 490 -29.59 19.52 -12.51
CA CYS A 490 -30.36 18.97 -13.61
C CYS A 490 -31.01 17.64 -13.23
N ALA A 491 -32.31 17.50 -13.53
CA ALA A 491 -33.03 16.25 -13.31
C ALA A 491 -32.90 15.23 -14.44
N ALA A 492 -32.58 15.72 -15.64
CA ALA A 492 -32.38 14.90 -16.82
C ALA A 492 -31.09 15.33 -17.51
N ILE A 493 -30.35 14.35 -18.02
CA ILE A 493 -29.03 14.56 -18.62
C ILE A 493 -28.93 13.85 -19.99
N PRO A 494 -28.07 14.33 -20.90
CA PRO A 494 -27.89 13.72 -22.22
C PRO A 494 -27.47 12.25 -22.16
N ALA A 495 -27.99 11.40 -23.07
CA ALA A 495 -27.66 9.97 -23.10
C ALA A 495 -26.17 9.68 -23.38
N ASP A 496 -25.52 10.50 -24.19
CA ASP A 496 -24.08 10.46 -24.46
C ASP A 496 -23.27 10.81 -23.20
N LEU A 497 -23.71 11.80 -22.41
CA LEU A 497 -23.11 12.12 -21.11
C LEU A 497 -23.28 10.96 -20.11
N VAL A 498 -24.44 10.31 -20.06
CA VAL A 498 -24.65 9.11 -19.21
C VAL A 498 -23.65 8.00 -19.57
N ALA A 499 -23.45 7.75 -20.87
CA ALA A 499 -22.51 6.74 -21.34
C ALA A 499 -21.05 7.12 -21.05
N ALA A 500 -20.69 8.40 -21.22
CA ALA A 500 -19.38 8.93 -20.86
C ALA A 500 -19.10 8.78 -19.34
N LEU A 501 -20.07 9.17 -18.51
CA LEU A 501 -20.00 9.02 -17.05
C LEU A 501 -19.89 7.55 -16.63
N LYS A 502 -20.57 6.62 -17.31
CA LYS A 502 -20.43 5.18 -17.04
C LYS A 502 -18.98 4.72 -17.24
N ARG A 503 -18.36 5.12 -18.36
CA ARG A 503 -16.97 4.75 -18.68
C ARG A 503 -15.98 5.41 -17.72
N LEU A 504 -16.18 6.69 -17.41
CA LEU A 504 -15.36 7.41 -16.44
C LEU A 504 -15.47 6.76 -15.05
N ASP A 505 -16.68 6.49 -14.56
CA ASP A 505 -16.88 5.84 -13.27
C ASP A 505 -16.20 4.47 -13.24
N LYS A 506 -16.41 3.65 -14.26
CA LYS A 506 -15.79 2.32 -14.36
C LYS A 506 -14.25 2.40 -14.36
N PHE A 507 -13.66 3.35 -15.07
CA PHE A 507 -12.23 3.60 -15.03
C PHE A 507 -11.76 3.98 -13.62
N ILE A 508 -12.42 4.96 -12.99
CA ILE A 508 -12.07 5.40 -11.63
C ILE A 508 -12.17 4.23 -10.65
N GLN A 509 -13.28 3.49 -10.67
CA GLN A 509 -13.51 2.37 -9.75
C GLN A 509 -12.54 1.21 -9.97
N ASN A 510 -12.00 1.00 -11.18
CA ASN A 510 -11.11 -0.12 -11.48
C ASN A 510 -9.63 0.23 -11.31
N SER A 511 -9.26 1.46 -11.63
CA SER A 511 -7.87 1.84 -11.89
C SER A 511 -7.35 2.97 -11.00
N LEU A 512 -8.20 3.86 -10.50
CA LEU A 512 -7.74 4.92 -9.59
C LEU A 512 -7.83 4.47 -8.12
N ALA A 513 -7.00 5.08 -7.27
CA ALA A 513 -6.99 4.79 -5.84
C ALA A 513 -8.38 5.00 -5.22
N SER A 514 -8.71 4.22 -4.19
CA SER A 514 -10.08 4.15 -3.64
C SER A 514 -10.64 5.49 -3.15
N HIS A 515 -9.77 6.38 -2.69
CA HIS A 515 -10.13 7.68 -2.16
C HIS A 515 -10.39 8.74 -3.25
N LEU A 516 -10.00 8.45 -4.49
CA LEU A 516 -10.32 9.26 -5.68
C LEU A 516 -11.71 8.93 -6.24
N ALA A 517 -12.33 7.84 -5.78
CA ALA A 517 -13.64 7.42 -6.27
C ALA A 517 -14.73 8.44 -5.86
N PRO A 518 -15.49 8.98 -6.82
CA PRO A 518 -16.55 9.92 -6.48
C PRO A 518 -17.72 9.22 -5.79
N SER A 519 -18.24 9.86 -4.75
CA SER A 519 -19.47 9.48 -4.06
C SER A 519 -20.71 9.82 -4.88
N ALA A 520 -20.64 10.90 -5.68
CA ALA A 520 -21.71 11.33 -6.57
C ALA A 520 -21.18 12.17 -7.76
N TYR A 521 -21.95 12.15 -8.85
CA TYR A 521 -21.82 13.08 -9.97
C TYR A 521 -23.01 14.05 -9.93
N VAL A 522 -22.75 15.34 -9.83
CA VAL A 522 -23.76 16.40 -9.74
C VAL A 522 -23.72 17.20 -11.04
N VAL A 523 -24.76 17.05 -11.84
CA VAL A 523 -24.86 17.74 -13.14
C VAL A 523 -25.65 19.03 -12.95
N LEU A 524 -25.02 20.15 -13.27
CA LEU A 524 -25.52 21.51 -13.12
C LEU A 524 -25.87 22.11 -14.48
N ASP A 525 -26.87 22.99 -14.51
CA ASP A 525 -27.18 23.80 -15.68
C ASP A 525 -26.02 24.72 -16.07
N LYS A 526 -25.36 25.33 -15.06
CA LYS A 526 -24.20 26.19 -15.22
C LYS A 526 -23.26 26.08 -14.02
N LEU A 527 -21.96 25.88 -14.26
CA LEU A 527 -20.98 25.92 -13.17
C LEU A 527 -20.83 27.37 -12.64
N PRO A 528 -20.79 27.57 -11.32
CA PRO A 528 -20.58 28.90 -10.76
C PRO A 528 -19.19 29.41 -11.11
N ALA A 529 -19.10 30.64 -11.61
CA ALA A 529 -17.84 31.21 -12.07
C ALA A 529 -17.67 32.67 -11.62
N GLN A 530 -16.43 33.05 -11.32
CA GLN A 530 -15.98 34.44 -11.11
C GLN A 530 -14.95 34.77 -12.20
N GLU A 531 -15.16 35.86 -12.93
CA GLU A 531 -14.20 36.37 -13.95
C GLU A 531 -13.61 35.28 -14.88
N HIS A 532 -14.46 34.33 -15.30
CA HIS A 532 -14.18 33.15 -16.16
C HIS A 532 -13.65 31.89 -15.48
N ASP A 533 -13.14 31.96 -14.25
CA ASP A 533 -12.72 30.80 -13.47
C ASP A 533 -13.87 30.23 -12.63
N VAL A 534 -13.89 28.90 -12.45
CA VAL A 534 -14.91 28.25 -11.62
C VAL A 534 -14.66 28.58 -10.15
N ASP A 535 -15.71 29.02 -9.47
CA ASP A 535 -15.66 29.35 -8.04
C ASP A 535 -15.65 28.06 -7.19
N ARG A 536 -14.44 27.52 -6.94
CA ARG A 536 -14.25 26.30 -6.14
C ARG A 536 -14.72 26.48 -4.70
N GLY A 537 -14.58 27.68 -4.13
CA GLY A 537 -15.04 28.00 -2.78
C GLY A 537 -16.55 27.89 -2.66
N LEU A 538 -17.29 28.41 -3.66
CA LEU A 538 -18.72 28.22 -3.73
C LEU A 538 -19.08 26.74 -3.90
N LEU A 539 -18.45 26.00 -4.81
CA LEU A 539 -18.72 24.55 -4.97
C LEU A 539 -18.50 23.75 -3.68
N GLN A 540 -17.48 24.08 -2.90
CA GLN A 540 -17.22 23.44 -1.60
C GLN A 540 -18.34 23.77 -0.59
N GLN A 541 -18.78 25.03 -0.54
CA GLN A 541 -19.95 25.41 0.24
C GLN A 541 -21.21 24.65 -0.22
N LEU A 542 -21.40 24.47 -1.53
CA LEU A 542 -22.53 23.72 -2.07
C LEU A 542 -22.52 22.27 -1.60
N VAL A 543 -21.39 21.57 -1.68
CA VAL A 543 -21.31 20.18 -1.19
C VAL A 543 -21.63 20.09 0.30
N SER A 544 -21.14 21.03 1.10
CA SER A 544 -21.42 21.04 2.55
C SER A 544 -22.90 21.25 2.90
N GLN A 545 -23.67 21.88 1.99
CA GLN A 545 -25.09 22.18 2.18
C GLN A 545 -26.02 21.22 1.44
N LEU A 546 -25.50 20.38 0.56
CA LEU A 546 -26.31 19.44 -0.22
C LEU A 546 -26.87 18.34 0.69
N PRO A 547 -28.21 18.16 0.73
CA PRO A 547 -28.80 17.09 1.50
C PRO A 547 -28.36 15.69 1.00
N GLU A 548 -27.99 14.80 1.92
CA GLU A 548 -27.51 13.43 1.60
C GLU A 548 -28.54 12.60 0.81
N ASN A 549 -29.84 12.88 0.98
CA ASN A 549 -30.90 12.23 0.21
C ASN A 549 -30.82 12.60 -1.29
N ILE A 550 -30.39 13.82 -1.65
CA ILE A 550 -30.22 14.23 -3.05
C ILE A 550 -29.02 13.53 -3.67
N LEU A 551 -27.90 13.46 -2.96
CA LEU A 551 -26.71 12.71 -3.41
C LEU A 551 -27.05 11.22 -3.61
N THR A 552 -27.83 10.65 -2.69
CA THR A 552 -28.31 9.27 -2.81
C THR A 552 -29.24 9.10 -4.03
N GLN A 553 -30.18 10.01 -4.24
CA GLN A 553 -31.07 9.97 -5.42
C GLN A 553 -30.30 10.08 -6.74
N LEU A 554 -29.32 10.99 -6.84
CA LEU A 554 -28.46 11.14 -8.01
C LEU A 554 -27.69 9.85 -8.31
N ARG A 555 -27.08 9.26 -7.28
CA ARG A 555 -26.36 7.99 -7.39
C ARG A 555 -27.26 6.86 -7.87
N ASP A 556 -28.44 6.73 -7.30
CA ASP A 556 -29.39 5.68 -7.68
C ASP A 556 -29.99 5.90 -9.07
N GLY A 557 -30.26 7.16 -9.44
CA GLY A 557 -30.72 7.54 -10.76
C GLY A 557 -29.70 7.22 -11.85
N LEU A 558 -28.44 7.60 -11.64
CA LEU A 558 -27.34 7.25 -12.55
C LEU A 558 -27.12 5.74 -12.66
N ARG A 559 -27.16 5.01 -11.55
CA ARG A 559 -27.06 3.54 -11.58
C ARG A 559 -28.18 2.89 -12.40
N LYS A 560 -29.42 3.34 -12.23
CA LYS A 560 -30.56 2.87 -13.04
C LYS A 560 -30.37 3.20 -14.52
N ALA A 561 -29.90 4.42 -14.83
CA ALA A 561 -29.60 4.83 -16.19
C ALA A 561 -28.49 3.97 -16.82
N TRP A 562 -27.42 3.67 -16.08
CA TRP A 562 -26.34 2.79 -16.54
C TRP A 562 -26.80 1.36 -16.78
N ALA A 563 -27.67 0.82 -15.93
CA ALA A 563 -28.25 -0.52 -16.12
C ALA A 563 -29.19 -0.56 -17.34
N ALA A 564 -30.01 0.47 -17.55
CA ALA A 564 -30.90 0.56 -18.71
C ALA A 564 -30.11 0.70 -20.03
N ASN A 565 -29.02 1.49 -20.04
CA ASN A 565 -28.18 1.66 -21.23
C ASN A 565 -27.37 0.40 -21.61
N VAL A 566 -27.22 -0.59 -20.71
CA VAL A 566 -26.67 -1.92 -21.08
C VAL A 566 -27.58 -2.63 -22.09
N ALA A 567 -28.89 -2.36 -22.04
CA ALA A 567 -29.87 -2.99 -22.93
C ALA A 567 -30.03 -2.27 -24.28
N THR A 568 -29.57 -1.02 -24.42
CA THR A 568 -29.93 -0.15 -25.57
C THR A 568 -28.77 0.63 -26.21
N GLY A 569 -27.57 0.64 -25.62
CA GLY A 569 -26.41 1.29 -26.23
C GLY A 569 -25.85 0.50 -27.42
N PRO A 570 -25.21 1.15 -28.41
CA PRO A 570 -24.46 0.44 -29.45
C PRO A 570 -23.28 -0.25 -28.78
N GLN A 571 -23.44 -1.53 -28.40
CA GLN A 571 -22.30 -2.41 -28.26
C GLN A 571 -21.58 -2.34 -29.61
N THR A 572 -20.38 -1.78 -29.63
CA THR A 572 -19.38 -2.17 -30.62
C THR A 572 -19.44 -3.69 -30.67
N ALA A 573 -19.89 -4.24 -31.81
CA ALA A 573 -20.20 -5.66 -31.94
C ALA A 573 -19.10 -6.49 -31.28
N THR A 574 -19.42 -7.21 -30.20
CA THR A 574 -18.38 -7.89 -29.44
C THR A 574 -17.65 -8.88 -30.34
N THR A 575 -16.33 -8.79 -30.33
CA THR A 575 -15.49 -9.69 -31.11
C THR A 575 -15.67 -11.12 -30.61
N ALA A 576 -15.35 -12.11 -31.46
CA ALA A 576 -15.39 -13.51 -31.06
C ALA A 576 -14.52 -13.76 -29.81
N ALA A 577 -13.35 -13.12 -29.73
CA ALA A 577 -12.43 -13.21 -28.59
C ALA A 577 -13.05 -12.65 -27.30
N GLU A 578 -13.72 -11.50 -27.36
CA GLU A 578 -14.42 -10.92 -26.21
C GLU A 578 -15.55 -11.84 -25.72
N ASN A 579 -16.32 -12.45 -26.61
CA ASN A 579 -17.40 -13.37 -26.22
C ASN A 579 -16.85 -14.67 -25.58
N ILE A 580 -15.72 -15.20 -26.08
CA ILE A 580 -15.03 -16.35 -25.50
C ILE A 580 -14.54 -16.03 -24.09
N LEU A 581 -13.87 -14.88 -23.90
CA LEU A 581 -13.39 -14.49 -22.58
C LEU A 581 -14.52 -14.17 -21.63
N ARG A 582 -15.57 -13.46 -22.09
CA ARG A 582 -16.73 -13.11 -21.26
C ARG A 582 -17.43 -14.34 -20.71
N SER A 583 -17.69 -15.35 -21.55
CA SER A 583 -18.28 -16.61 -21.10
C SER A 583 -17.35 -17.37 -20.15
N SER A 584 -16.05 -17.41 -20.44
CA SER A 584 -15.07 -18.07 -19.57
C SER A 584 -14.90 -17.38 -18.22
N TRP A 585 -14.93 -16.04 -18.18
CA TRP A 585 -14.90 -15.25 -16.94
C TRP A 585 -16.17 -15.45 -16.12
N ALA A 586 -17.35 -15.38 -16.75
CA ALA A 586 -18.64 -15.62 -16.10
C ALA A 586 -18.64 -16.96 -15.35
N ASP A 587 -18.21 -18.03 -16.01
CA ASP A 587 -18.17 -19.35 -15.41
C ASP A 587 -17.15 -19.47 -14.27
N ILE A 588 -15.96 -18.88 -14.43
CA ILE A 588 -14.88 -18.99 -13.42
C ILE A 588 -15.17 -18.12 -12.19
N LEU A 589 -15.77 -16.95 -12.38
CA LEU A 589 -16.09 -15.99 -11.31
C LEU A 589 -17.45 -16.28 -10.66
N GLY A 590 -18.29 -17.11 -11.28
CA GLY A 590 -19.66 -17.37 -10.84
C GLY A 590 -20.58 -16.16 -11.04
N LEU A 591 -20.39 -15.43 -12.15
CA LEU A 591 -21.16 -14.25 -12.53
C LEU A 591 -21.96 -14.55 -13.81
N GLU A 592 -22.99 -13.76 -14.09
CA GLU A 592 -23.69 -13.85 -15.37
C GLU A 592 -22.97 -13.06 -16.46
N THR A 593 -23.02 -13.51 -17.72
CA THR A 593 -22.31 -12.88 -18.83
C THR A 593 -22.70 -11.42 -19.05
N HIS A 594 -23.96 -11.06 -18.79
CA HIS A 594 -24.47 -9.69 -18.92
C HIS A 594 -23.93 -8.74 -17.82
N GLN A 595 -23.33 -9.28 -16.76
CA GLN A 595 -22.71 -8.52 -15.68
C GLN A 595 -21.24 -8.17 -15.96
N ILE A 596 -20.69 -8.61 -17.10
CA ILE A 596 -19.28 -8.45 -17.46
C ILE A 596 -19.15 -7.66 -18.77
N ASP A 597 -18.71 -6.41 -18.66
CA ASP A 597 -18.37 -5.54 -19.79
C ASP A 597 -16.90 -5.74 -20.23
N THR A 598 -16.56 -5.18 -21.39
CA THR A 598 -15.20 -5.18 -21.94
C THR A 598 -14.19 -4.43 -21.08
N ASP A 599 -14.63 -3.41 -20.33
CA ASP A 599 -13.75 -2.59 -19.48
C ASP A 599 -13.62 -3.15 -18.05
N ASP A 600 -14.24 -4.29 -17.75
CA ASP A 600 -14.11 -4.92 -16.44
C ASP A 600 -12.74 -5.53 -16.22
N ASN A 601 -12.20 -5.30 -15.03
CA ASN A 601 -10.94 -5.86 -14.58
C ASN A 601 -11.19 -7.21 -13.87
N PHE A 602 -10.51 -8.27 -14.33
CA PHE A 602 -10.65 -9.64 -13.82
C PHE A 602 -10.53 -9.72 -12.30
N PHE A 603 -9.52 -9.04 -11.76
CA PHE A 603 -9.22 -9.08 -10.34
C PHE A 603 -10.23 -8.26 -9.53
N ARG A 604 -10.77 -7.16 -10.06
CA ARG A 604 -11.78 -6.35 -9.37
C ARG A 604 -13.12 -7.07 -9.23
N LEU A 605 -13.43 -7.96 -10.17
CA LEU A 605 -14.58 -8.87 -10.11
C LEU A 605 -14.37 -10.08 -9.17
N GLY A 606 -13.27 -10.13 -8.42
CA GLY A 606 -12.97 -11.19 -7.47
C GLY A 606 -12.10 -12.31 -8.03
N GLY A 607 -11.55 -12.15 -9.23
CA GLY A 607 -10.51 -13.02 -9.77
C GLY A 607 -9.22 -12.95 -8.96
N ASP A 608 -8.49 -14.05 -8.88
CA ASP A 608 -7.17 -14.16 -8.27
C ASP A 608 -6.24 -15.02 -9.14
N SER A 609 -5.00 -15.27 -8.70
CA SER A 609 -4.05 -16.10 -9.46
C SER A 609 -4.54 -17.54 -9.67
N VAL A 610 -5.27 -18.11 -8.70
CA VAL A 610 -5.82 -19.48 -8.79
C VAL A 610 -6.95 -19.54 -9.83
N LEU A 611 -7.85 -18.56 -9.81
CA LEU A 611 -8.91 -18.43 -10.80
C LEU A 611 -8.34 -18.13 -12.19
N ALA A 612 -7.28 -17.32 -12.30
CA ALA A 612 -6.57 -17.07 -13.55
C ALA A 612 -5.94 -18.36 -14.12
N MET A 613 -5.32 -19.20 -13.26
CA MET A 613 -4.79 -20.50 -13.68
C MET A 613 -5.90 -21.44 -14.19
N LYS A 614 -7.03 -21.51 -13.46
CA LYS A 614 -8.20 -22.29 -13.90
C LYS A 614 -8.76 -21.78 -15.23
N LEU A 615 -8.85 -20.47 -15.40
CA LEU A 615 -9.28 -19.81 -16.63
C LEU A 615 -8.37 -20.20 -17.81
N VAL A 616 -7.05 -20.06 -17.65
CA VAL A 616 -6.06 -20.43 -18.68
C VAL A 616 -6.16 -21.92 -19.04
N SER A 617 -6.27 -22.79 -18.04
CA SER A 617 -6.41 -24.23 -18.27
C SER A 617 -7.67 -24.57 -19.07
N ARG A 618 -8.79 -23.89 -18.79
CA ARG A 618 -10.06 -24.09 -19.47
C ARG A 618 -10.02 -23.55 -20.91
N LEU A 619 -9.48 -22.35 -21.10
CA LEU A 619 -9.30 -21.77 -22.43
C LEU A 619 -8.43 -22.68 -23.30
N ARG A 620 -7.35 -23.23 -22.75
CA ARG A 620 -6.50 -24.20 -23.43
C ARG A 620 -7.27 -25.44 -23.86
N ALA A 621 -8.11 -26.01 -22.99
CA ALA A 621 -8.95 -27.17 -23.32
C ALA A 621 -9.99 -26.88 -24.43
N GLN A 622 -10.37 -25.61 -24.62
CA GLN A 622 -11.25 -25.16 -25.70
C GLN A 622 -10.48 -24.82 -27.00
N GLY A 623 -9.15 -24.96 -27.00
CA GLY A 623 -8.30 -24.65 -28.16
C GLY A 623 -7.75 -23.22 -28.19
N HIS A 624 -7.99 -22.42 -27.15
CA HIS A 624 -7.58 -21.02 -27.06
C HIS A 624 -6.30 -20.85 -26.22
N GLY A 625 -5.46 -19.88 -26.61
CA GLY A 625 -4.21 -19.57 -25.93
C GLY A 625 -4.24 -18.26 -25.18
N LEU A 626 -4.04 -18.31 -23.87
CA LEU A 626 -3.79 -17.18 -22.99
C LEU A 626 -2.88 -17.66 -21.86
N THR A 627 -1.95 -16.85 -21.37
CA THR A 627 -1.14 -17.20 -20.19
C THR A 627 -1.60 -16.45 -18.95
N VAL A 628 -1.22 -16.91 -17.76
CA VAL A 628 -1.49 -16.18 -16.51
C VAL A 628 -0.81 -14.81 -16.56
N ALA A 629 0.41 -14.73 -17.09
CA ALA A 629 1.12 -13.47 -17.27
C ALA A 629 0.35 -12.49 -18.18
N ASP A 630 -0.31 -12.98 -19.23
CA ASP A 630 -1.14 -12.15 -20.10
C ASP A 630 -2.34 -11.56 -19.34
N ILE A 631 -2.98 -12.34 -18.45
CA ILE A 631 -4.10 -11.85 -17.63
C ILE A 631 -3.64 -10.73 -16.68
N PHE A 632 -2.45 -10.86 -16.07
CA PHE A 632 -1.90 -9.80 -15.22
C PHE A 632 -1.50 -8.55 -16.01
N ARG A 633 -0.94 -8.69 -17.22
CA ARG A 633 -0.56 -7.57 -18.08
C ARG A 633 -1.76 -6.88 -18.74
N HIS A 634 -2.82 -7.64 -19.00
CA HIS A 634 -4.03 -7.20 -19.69
C HIS A 634 -5.24 -7.50 -18.82
N MET A 635 -5.34 -6.82 -17.67
CA MET A 635 -6.33 -7.13 -16.63
C MET A 635 -7.78 -6.89 -17.06
N ARG A 636 -8.02 -6.06 -18.08
CA ARG A 636 -9.36 -5.78 -18.61
C ARG A 636 -9.76 -6.80 -19.67
N LEU A 637 -11.03 -7.17 -19.72
CA LEU A 637 -11.55 -8.17 -20.65
C LEU A 637 -11.22 -7.83 -22.11
N GLY A 638 -11.46 -6.59 -22.52
CA GLY A 638 -11.19 -6.11 -23.88
C GLY A 638 -9.70 -6.10 -24.23
N ASP A 639 -8.82 -5.84 -23.25
CA ASP A 639 -7.36 -5.88 -23.46
C ASP A 639 -6.85 -7.33 -23.53
N ALA A 640 -7.35 -8.21 -22.65
CA ALA A 640 -7.05 -9.64 -22.72
C ALA A 640 -7.56 -10.26 -24.03
N ALA A 641 -8.70 -9.80 -24.54
CA ALA A 641 -9.26 -10.28 -25.80
C ALA A 641 -8.34 -9.96 -26.99
N LYS A 642 -7.64 -8.83 -26.98
CA LYS A 642 -6.69 -8.44 -28.04
C LYS A 642 -5.48 -9.39 -28.14
N VAL A 643 -5.09 -10.02 -27.03
CA VAL A 643 -3.95 -10.94 -26.95
C VAL A 643 -4.35 -12.42 -26.93
N LEU A 644 -5.66 -12.72 -26.87
CA LEU A 644 -6.18 -14.08 -26.92
C LEU A 644 -5.89 -14.73 -28.28
N LYS A 645 -5.21 -15.88 -28.24
CA LYS A 645 -4.93 -16.70 -29.42
C LYS A 645 -6.07 -17.68 -29.67
N VAL A 646 -7.03 -17.31 -30.50
CA VAL A 646 -8.20 -18.15 -30.81
C VAL A 646 -7.80 -19.35 -31.69
N ASP A 647 -8.26 -20.56 -31.34
CA ASP A 647 -8.08 -21.82 -32.09
C ASP A 647 -6.63 -22.27 -32.38
N GLN A 648 -5.62 -21.75 -31.66
CA GLN A 648 -4.22 -22.09 -31.92
C GLN A 648 -3.74 -23.42 -31.30
N PHE A 649 -4.52 -24.04 -30.40
CA PHE A 649 -4.10 -25.29 -29.71
C PHE A 649 -4.66 -26.58 -30.34
N LYS A 650 -5.47 -26.51 -31.41
CA LYS A 650 -6.07 -27.67 -32.08
C LYS A 650 -5.07 -28.64 -32.76
N VAL A 651 -3.77 -28.33 -32.83
CA VAL A 651 -2.78 -29.09 -33.63
C VAL A 651 -1.70 -29.79 -32.79
N ALA A 652 -1.58 -29.51 -31.48
CA ALA A 652 -0.49 -30.06 -30.65
C ALA A 652 -0.83 -31.37 -29.92
N GLU A 653 -2.11 -31.63 -29.62
CA GLU A 653 -2.52 -32.80 -28.83
C GLU A 653 -2.42 -34.13 -29.58
N GLU A 654 -2.57 -34.15 -30.92
CA GLU A 654 -2.39 -35.40 -31.69
C GLU A 654 -0.93 -35.87 -31.78
N LYS A 655 0.07 -35.00 -31.53
CA LYS A 655 1.49 -35.37 -31.57
C LYS A 655 2.15 -35.54 -30.19
N ALA A 656 1.68 -34.85 -29.15
CA ALA A 656 2.34 -34.87 -27.83
C ALA A 656 1.90 -36.04 -26.94
N VAL A 657 0.67 -36.55 -27.09
CA VAL A 657 0.17 -37.70 -26.29
C VAL A 657 0.84 -39.02 -26.68
N ALA A 658 1.59 -39.05 -27.79
CA ALA A 658 2.29 -40.24 -28.28
C ALA A 658 3.66 -40.49 -27.63
N GLN A 659 4.19 -39.59 -26.78
CA GLN A 659 5.53 -39.77 -26.18
C GLN A 659 5.50 -39.60 -24.65
N CYS A 660 5.28 -40.74 -23.99
CA CYS A 660 5.63 -41.12 -22.61
C CYS A 660 5.79 -40.00 -21.55
N THR A 661 4.76 -39.81 -20.73
CA THR A 661 4.95 -39.41 -19.32
C THR A 661 3.91 -40.14 -18.48
N PRO A 662 4.27 -40.82 -17.37
CA PRO A 662 3.28 -41.42 -16.49
C PRO A 662 2.37 -40.31 -15.94
N SER A 663 1.06 -40.52 -16.02
CA SER A 663 0.07 -39.63 -15.41
C SER A 663 0.08 -39.87 -13.91
N TYR A 664 0.78 -39.00 -13.17
CA TYR A 664 0.71 -38.99 -11.71
C TYR A 664 -0.50 -38.18 -11.26
N PRO A 665 -1.31 -38.69 -10.32
CA PRO A 665 -2.28 -37.86 -9.63
C PRO A 665 -1.56 -36.65 -8.99
N PRO A 666 -2.10 -35.42 -9.10
CA PRO A 666 -1.53 -34.26 -8.44
C PRO A 666 -1.30 -34.52 -6.94
N LEU A 667 -0.11 -34.15 -6.44
CA LEU A 667 0.30 -34.32 -5.04
C LEU A 667 0.38 -35.78 -4.55
N SER A 668 0.30 -36.78 -5.45
CA SER A 668 0.55 -38.17 -5.06
C SER A 668 2.01 -38.40 -4.70
N LEU A 669 2.25 -39.16 -3.64
CA LEU A 669 3.57 -39.68 -3.34
C LEU A 669 3.98 -40.65 -4.45
N LEU A 670 5.25 -40.61 -4.85
CA LEU A 670 5.86 -41.63 -5.71
C LEU A 670 5.93 -42.96 -4.94
N SER A 671 4.80 -43.63 -4.81
CA SER A 671 4.66 -44.90 -4.09
C SER A 671 5.31 -46.07 -4.83
N ALA A 672 5.53 -45.92 -6.13
CA ALA A 672 6.01 -46.98 -7.03
C ALA A 672 7.38 -46.71 -7.65
N VAL A 673 8.09 -45.66 -7.23
CA VAL A 673 9.43 -45.38 -7.77
C VAL A 673 10.47 -45.83 -6.76
N ASP A 674 11.39 -46.69 -7.19
CA ASP A 674 12.62 -46.99 -6.48
C ASP A 674 13.32 -45.65 -6.18
N LYS A 675 13.19 -45.19 -4.93
CA LYS A 675 13.65 -43.87 -4.50
C LYS A 675 15.15 -43.69 -4.78
N PRO A 676 16.03 -44.67 -4.50
CA PRO A 676 17.43 -44.65 -4.96
C PRO A 676 17.58 -44.39 -6.46
N GLN A 677 16.85 -45.12 -7.30
CA GLN A 677 16.91 -44.99 -8.77
C GLN A 677 16.40 -43.62 -9.24
N PHE A 678 15.27 -43.14 -8.70
CA PHE A 678 14.72 -41.81 -9.02
C PHE A 678 15.70 -40.69 -8.69
N VAL A 679 16.31 -40.77 -7.50
CA VAL A 679 17.32 -39.80 -7.06
C VAL A 679 18.55 -39.88 -7.96
N ALA A 680 18.99 -41.07 -8.35
CA ALA A 680 20.11 -41.25 -9.28
C ALA A 680 19.84 -40.68 -10.68
N ASP A 681 18.62 -40.84 -11.20
CA ASP A 681 18.27 -40.52 -12.58
C ASP A 681 17.78 -39.07 -12.77
N ASN A 682 17.12 -38.50 -11.75
CA ASN A 682 16.41 -37.22 -11.84
C ASN A 682 16.94 -36.15 -10.88
N VAL A 683 17.52 -36.53 -9.74
CA VAL A 683 17.95 -35.57 -8.69
C VAL A 683 19.47 -35.36 -8.67
N ARG A 684 20.27 -36.39 -9.02
CA ARG A 684 21.71 -36.18 -9.22
C ARG A 684 21.91 -35.16 -10.34
N PRO A 685 22.67 -34.07 -10.10
CA PRO A 685 22.89 -33.07 -11.13
C PRO A 685 23.60 -33.73 -12.30
N LYS A 686 22.95 -33.80 -13.47
CA LYS A 686 23.58 -34.17 -14.74
C LYS A 686 24.63 -33.16 -15.21
N HIS A 687 24.86 -32.09 -14.43
CA HIS A 687 25.85 -31.05 -14.68
C HIS A 687 26.84 -30.90 -13.51
N MET A 688 27.80 -31.82 -13.40
CA MET A 688 29.03 -31.60 -12.61
C MET A 688 30.29 -32.12 -13.30
N ALA A 689 30.23 -32.42 -14.60
CA ALA A 689 31.39 -32.82 -15.40
C ALA A 689 32.15 -31.64 -16.05
N ALA A 690 31.61 -30.42 -16.02
CA ALA A 690 32.18 -29.27 -16.75
C ALA A 690 33.06 -28.31 -15.91
N LEU A 691 33.17 -28.48 -14.59
CA LEU A 691 33.98 -27.59 -13.73
C LEU A 691 35.38 -28.14 -13.42
N ARG A 692 36.05 -28.71 -14.43
CA ARG A 692 37.50 -28.98 -14.40
C ARG A 692 38.21 -28.23 -15.54
N HIS A 693 38.18 -26.91 -15.49
CA HIS A 693 39.22 -26.09 -16.10
C HIS A 693 39.64 -24.97 -15.15
N PRO A 694 40.95 -24.78 -14.89
CA PRO A 694 41.43 -23.66 -14.10
C PRO A 694 41.54 -22.40 -14.97
N ARG A 695 41.10 -21.26 -14.41
CA ARG A 695 41.26 -19.85 -14.86
C ARG A 695 40.22 -19.28 -15.83
N ALA A 696 39.26 -18.52 -15.28
CA ALA A 696 38.79 -17.17 -15.69
C ALA A 696 37.67 -16.72 -14.72
N PRO A 697 37.40 -15.41 -14.56
CA PRO A 697 37.41 -14.75 -13.25
C PRO A 697 36.08 -14.79 -12.50
N SER A 698 36.22 -14.72 -11.17
CA SER A 698 35.19 -14.38 -10.20
C SER A 698 34.47 -13.09 -10.58
N TYR A 699 33.15 -13.15 -10.78
CA TYR A 699 32.29 -11.98 -10.55
C TYR A 699 32.18 -11.80 -9.04
N ALA A 700 33.12 -11.02 -8.50
CA ALA A 700 32.98 -10.42 -7.20
C ALA A 700 31.78 -9.46 -7.25
N TYR A 701 30.72 -9.77 -6.51
CA TYR A 701 29.73 -8.76 -6.17
C TYR A 701 30.38 -7.81 -5.18
N HIS A 702 30.79 -6.66 -5.69
CA HIS A 702 31.39 -5.59 -4.91
C HIS A 702 30.39 -5.10 -3.87
N THR A 703 30.78 -5.26 -2.61
CA THR A 703 30.46 -4.35 -1.53
C THR A 703 30.97 -2.96 -1.86
N THR A 704 30.05 -2.04 -2.14
CA THR A 704 30.11 -0.61 -1.83
C THR A 704 28.69 -0.08 -1.77
#